data_AF-A0A851I9P8-F1
#
_entry.id   AF-A0A851I9P8-F1
#
_cell.length_a   1.000
_cell.length_b   1.000
_cell.length_c   1.000
_cell.angle_alpha   90.00
_cell.angle_beta   90.00
_cell.angle_gamma   90.00
#
_symmetry.space_group_name_H-M   'P 1'
#
loop_
_entity.id
_entity.type
_entity.pdbx_description
1 polymer ?
#
loop_
_entity_poly.entity_id
_entity_poly.type
_entity_poly.pdbx_seq_one_letter_code
_entity_poly.pdbx_strand_id
1 'polypeptide(L)'
;MEEKAEKLIHDSYRISREIEQFKKGRDPKQLNRVFETISGELQKGTGMLMAASPIGNTEGAFRISMNLLNTQDGKSYAVAFTSEKEQAKGRERGQLTTAIVLPIRNILETVMQNEKVAGLAIDPWGENFILVREAMQVLLNQDRQNHLEEKMKENGELELAISRYYEEIERGKAGNLSDEEKEPGLRRELQAVLASILNGMSRQAQVLVAVSRAEGEAKQTEQLTSESRLFLNRLKTSDGKTVLAVFTRGEEIRKGKNETGVIAMPLRDILHSGQQLGTDAGLDGVLINPWGQRFLLNRSLLDWILKAEDMEKTAEQRRAALETREMRTMGALLGAVVGNSLEYESRKKENPCPSVEGLKMGEWEQGGALLFAELDSLNEQKKLDFEDMMDRFFRQRMHGAYSADGTAPENSGRCFESAVMKNARGVSPLLCGESGDGYQSDESLQRMLPFALLLVRRGHEFGDTDRAMLHQAVQLFQNDGRVKLTAEIFALMLRNLLLERGGEDLEQQLAAAVNEARLFYMQEDEEGMSEEEKEMNREALEAHRESIADYDEMTRALPELGHILDITALRELDNGALPESGDAAGTLENALWCLLNTTNYQEAVIEAFAIGGKGLALVTGAIAGAAYRYEAIPKEWSENLPKREWAESLCAGFQKAWIG
;
A
#
# COMPACT_ATOMS: atom_id res chain seq x y z
N MET A 1 12.09 -7.73 -34.61
CA MET A 1 12.24 -6.31 -35.01
C MET A 1 11.38 -5.99 -36.23
N GLU A 2 11.36 -6.84 -37.26
CA GLU A 2 10.51 -6.68 -38.47
C GLU A 2 9.00 -6.58 -38.15
N GLU A 3 8.48 -7.43 -37.26
CA GLU A 3 7.05 -7.42 -36.87
C GLU A 3 6.60 -6.12 -36.16
N LYS A 4 7.52 -5.42 -35.47
CA LYS A 4 7.27 -4.09 -34.86
C LYS A 4 7.32 -2.97 -35.89
N ALA A 5 8.19 -3.09 -36.90
CA ALA A 5 8.32 -2.11 -37.98
C ALA A 5 7.12 -2.16 -38.93
N GLU A 6 6.62 -3.37 -39.26
CA GLU A 6 5.41 -3.53 -40.07
C GLU A 6 4.17 -2.93 -39.38
N LYS A 7 4.04 -3.12 -38.06
CA LYS A 7 2.93 -2.56 -37.27
C LYS A 7 2.96 -1.02 -37.19
N LEU A 8 4.14 -0.40 -37.22
CA LEU A 8 4.33 1.05 -37.23
C LEU A 8 3.97 1.70 -38.58
N ILE A 9 4.15 1.00 -39.70
CA ILE A 9 3.91 1.51 -41.06
C ILE A 9 2.47 1.24 -41.53
N HIS A 10 1.82 0.17 -41.03
CA HIS A 10 0.50 -0.26 -41.50
C HIS A 10 -0.55 0.86 -41.48
N ASP A 11 -0.52 1.74 -40.47
CA ASP A 11 -1.49 2.82 -40.33
C ASP A 11 -1.19 4.06 -41.22
N SER A 12 0.04 4.19 -41.74
CA SER A 12 0.42 5.23 -42.71
C SER A 12 -0.28 5.08 -44.07
N TYR A 13 -0.85 3.91 -44.37
CA TYR A 13 -1.65 3.70 -45.58
C TYR A 13 -2.89 4.61 -45.66
N ARG A 14 -3.42 5.04 -44.51
CA ARG A 14 -4.54 6.00 -44.44
C ARG A 14 -4.17 7.34 -45.07
N ILE A 15 -2.93 7.80 -44.86
CA ILE A 15 -2.40 9.04 -45.44
C ILE A 15 -2.39 8.93 -46.97
N SER A 16 -1.90 7.81 -47.51
CA SER A 16 -1.85 7.56 -48.96
C SER A 16 -3.24 7.57 -49.60
N ARG A 17 -4.22 6.92 -48.96
CA ARG A 17 -5.62 6.87 -49.44
C ARG A 17 -6.29 8.24 -49.51
N GLU A 18 -6.05 9.11 -48.53
CA GLU A 18 -6.61 10.46 -48.54
C GLU A 18 -5.89 11.37 -49.56
N ILE A 19 -4.59 11.18 -49.78
CA ILE A 19 -3.86 11.88 -50.85
C ILE A 19 -4.41 11.48 -52.23
N GLU A 20 -4.70 10.20 -52.46
CA GLU A 20 -5.32 9.70 -53.71
C GLU A 20 -6.67 10.39 -53.97
N GLN A 21 -7.51 10.50 -52.93
CA GLN A 21 -8.80 11.18 -53.02
C GLN A 21 -8.66 12.67 -53.33
N PHE A 22 -7.72 13.34 -52.67
CA PHE A 22 -7.39 14.75 -52.95
C PHE A 22 -6.91 14.96 -54.38
N LYS A 23 -6.10 14.06 -54.93
CA LYS A 23 -5.65 14.14 -56.33
C LYS A 23 -6.78 14.00 -57.33
N LYS A 24 -7.78 13.15 -57.05
CA LYS A 24 -8.94 12.92 -57.92
C LYS A 24 -9.91 14.11 -57.94
N GLY A 25 -10.11 14.80 -56.82
CA GLY A 25 -11.09 15.89 -56.72
C GLY A 25 -10.52 17.32 -56.65
N ARG A 26 -9.28 17.51 -56.19
CA ARG A 26 -8.59 18.80 -55.97
C ARG A 26 -9.45 19.85 -55.23
N ASP A 27 -10.30 19.41 -54.30
CA ASP A 27 -11.16 20.26 -53.48
C ASP A 27 -10.45 20.63 -52.15
N PRO A 28 -10.48 21.90 -51.71
CA PRO A 28 -10.11 22.31 -50.35
C PRO A 28 -10.60 21.39 -49.22
N LYS A 29 -11.81 20.83 -49.33
CA LYS A 29 -12.33 19.89 -48.31
C LYS A 29 -11.53 18.59 -48.23
N GLN A 30 -11.04 18.10 -49.36
CA GLN A 30 -10.21 16.89 -49.40
C GLN A 30 -8.78 17.18 -48.92
N LEU A 31 -8.27 18.38 -49.17
CA LEU A 31 -6.98 18.81 -48.63
C LEU A 31 -7.01 18.85 -47.09
N ASN A 32 -8.09 19.38 -46.50
CA ASN A 32 -8.25 19.37 -45.03
C ASN A 32 -8.27 17.96 -44.45
N ARG A 33 -8.90 16.98 -45.13
CA ARG A 33 -8.87 15.57 -44.70
C ARG A 33 -7.48 14.96 -44.71
N VAL A 34 -6.63 15.34 -45.68
CA VAL A 34 -5.21 14.92 -45.70
C VAL A 34 -4.49 15.46 -44.46
N PHE A 35 -4.68 16.75 -44.12
CA PHE A 35 -4.10 17.36 -42.92
C PHE A 35 -4.62 16.73 -41.61
N GLU A 36 -5.93 16.50 -41.50
CA GLU A 36 -6.55 15.83 -40.35
C GLU A 36 -6.00 14.42 -40.17
N THR A 37 -5.84 13.67 -41.27
CA THR A 37 -5.29 12.31 -41.25
C THR A 37 -3.82 12.32 -40.82
N ILE A 38 -3.00 13.20 -41.38
CA ILE A 38 -1.59 13.34 -40.98
C ILE A 38 -1.50 13.73 -39.49
N SER A 39 -2.34 14.66 -39.01
CA SER A 39 -2.37 15.06 -37.60
C SER A 39 -2.80 13.92 -36.67
N GLY A 40 -3.81 13.14 -37.06
CA GLY A 40 -4.27 11.99 -36.29
C GLY A 40 -3.28 10.83 -36.23
N GLU A 41 -2.55 10.57 -37.32
CA GLU A 41 -1.49 9.56 -37.35
C GLU A 41 -0.23 10.02 -36.60
N LEU A 42 0.06 11.32 -36.62
CA LEU A 42 1.11 11.93 -35.80
C LEU A 42 0.87 11.72 -34.30
N GLN A 43 -0.38 11.88 -33.81
CA GLN A 43 -0.76 11.64 -32.41
C GLN A 43 -0.59 10.18 -31.98
N LYS A 44 -0.82 9.22 -32.88
CA LYS A 44 -0.70 7.78 -32.60
C LYS A 44 0.73 7.26 -32.59
N GLY A 45 1.70 8.10 -32.95
CA GLY A 45 3.10 7.69 -33.11
C GLY A 45 3.35 6.82 -34.34
N THR A 46 2.48 6.94 -35.37
CA THR A 46 2.58 6.18 -36.61
C THR A 46 3.94 6.46 -37.30
N GLY A 47 4.53 5.41 -37.86
CA GLY A 47 5.83 5.46 -38.53
C GLY A 47 5.71 5.58 -40.04
N MET A 48 6.64 6.30 -40.66
CA MET A 48 6.82 6.33 -42.12
C MET A 48 8.26 5.95 -42.48
N LEU A 49 8.45 5.51 -43.72
CA LEU A 49 9.77 5.20 -44.26
C LEU A 49 10.40 6.49 -44.78
N MET A 50 11.40 7.04 -44.08
CA MET A 50 12.15 8.21 -44.54
C MET A 50 13.34 7.76 -45.40
N ALA A 51 13.52 8.36 -46.58
CA ALA A 51 14.69 8.12 -47.41
C ALA A 51 15.94 8.70 -46.75
N ALA A 52 16.68 7.86 -46.02
CA ALA A 52 17.89 8.25 -45.31
C ALA A 52 18.86 7.08 -45.17
N SER A 53 20.15 7.39 -45.02
CA SER A 53 21.23 6.42 -44.82
C SER A 53 21.89 6.63 -43.44
N PRO A 54 22.15 5.59 -42.65
CA PRO A 54 22.86 5.74 -41.37
C PRO A 54 24.33 6.16 -41.61
N ILE A 55 24.84 7.14 -40.84
CA ILE A 55 26.22 7.66 -40.97
C ILE A 55 27.19 7.03 -39.93
N GLY A 56 26.70 6.16 -39.05
CA GLY A 56 27.50 5.52 -38.00
C GLY A 56 27.18 6.08 -36.60
N ASN A 57 27.67 5.38 -35.57
CA ASN A 57 27.31 5.58 -34.16
C ASN A 57 28.52 6.17 -33.40
N THR A 58 28.45 7.44 -33.00
CA THR A 58 29.37 8.01 -32.00
C THR A 58 28.54 8.59 -30.86
N GLU A 59 28.87 8.20 -29.63
CA GLU A 59 28.29 8.73 -28.38
C GLU A 59 26.75 8.61 -28.25
N GLY A 60 26.19 7.43 -28.56
CA GLY A 60 24.79 7.13 -28.24
C GLY A 60 23.73 7.91 -29.05
N ALA A 61 24.14 8.72 -30.03
CA ALA A 61 23.24 9.45 -30.92
C ALA A 61 23.29 8.88 -32.35
N PHE A 62 22.17 8.32 -32.81
CA PHE A 62 21.99 7.80 -34.16
C PHE A 62 22.01 8.96 -35.17
N ARG A 63 23.08 9.10 -35.98
CA ARG A 63 23.15 10.12 -37.06
C ARG A 63 22.71 9.54 -38.39
N ILE A 64 21.74 10.21 -39.03
CA ILE A 64 21.16 9.83 -40.33
C ILE A 64 21.45 10.90 -41.39
N SER A 65 21.80 10.48 -42.60
CA SER A 65 21.95 11.34 -43.79
C SER A 65 20.65 11.29 -44.57
N MET A 66 19.93 12.41 -44.69
CA MET A 66 18.73 12.48 -45.51
C MET A 66 19.08 12.39 -46.99
N ASN A 67 18.41 11.50 -47.71
CA ASN A 67 18.50 11.45 -49.16
C ASN A 67 17.45 12.41 -49.74
N LEU A 68 17.90 13.48 -50.42
CA LEU A 68 17.03 14.55 -50.90
C LEU A 68 16.65 14.36 -52.38
N LEU A 69 15.43 14.79 -52.73
CA LEU A 69 14.96 14.88 -54.10
C LEU A 69 15.04 16.33 -54.56
N ASN A 70 15.86 16.59 -55.58
CA ASN A 70 16.04 17.91 -56.16
C ASN A 70 15.08 18.13 -57.33
N THR A 71 14.35 19.24 -57.33
CA THR A 71 13.49 19.64 -58.45
C THR A 71 14.27 20.47 -59.46
N GLN A 72 13.75 20.59 -60.69
CA GLN A 72 14.34 21.42 -61.75
C GLN A 72 14.44 22.90 -61.35
N ASP A 73 13.59 23.34 -60.41
CA ASP A 73 13.57 24.70 -59.86
C ASP A 73 14.62 24.93 -58.74
N GLY A 74 15.55 23.99 -58.54
CA GLY A 74 16.65 24.10 -57.58
C GLY A 74 16.25 23.89 -56.10
N LYS A 75 15.04 23.42 -55.82
CA LYS A 75 14.57 23.11 -54.45
C LYS A 75 14.84 21.65 -54.10
N SER A 76 15.29 21.40 -52.88
CA SER A 76 15.53 20.07 -52.34
C SER A 76 14.42 19.69 -51.34
N TYR A 77 13.81 18.52 -51.50
CA TYR A 77 12.80 17.98 -50.59
C TYR A 77 13.31 16.70 -49.92
N ALA A 78 13.04 16.55 -48.63
CA ALA A 78 13.17 15.26 -47.97
C ALA A 78 12.06 14.33 -48.47
N VAL A 79 12.27 13.02 -48.42
CA VAL A 79 11.33 12.06 -48.97
C VAL A 79 10.88 11.06 -47.91
N ALA A 80 9.58 10.84 -47.81
CA ALA A 80 8.98 9.80 -46.98
C ALA A 80 7.97 8.95 -47.76
N PHE A 81 7.86 7.68 -47.37
CA PHE A 81 6.96 6.70 -47.98
C PHE A 81 5.98 6.17 -46.94
N THR A 82 4.72 6.08 -47.35
CA THR A 82 3.64 5.47 -46.57
C THR A 82 3.65 3.94 -46.67
N SER A 83 4.35 3.36 -47.66
CA SER A 83 4.44 1.92 -47.87
C SER A 83 5.76 1.48 -48.54
N GLU A 84 6.16 0.22 -48.31
CA GLU A 84 7.32 -0.38 -48.97
C GLU A 84 7.14 -0.53 -50.49
N LYS A 85 5.90 -0.75 -50.95
CA LYS A 85 5.56 -0.80 -52.38
C LYS A 85 5.89 0.54 -53.07
N GLU A 86 5.64 1.64 -52.39
CA GLU A 86 5.99 2.96 -52.89
C GLU A 86 7.50 3.17 -52.88
N GLN A 87 8.20 2.76 -51.81
CA GLN A 87 9.67 2.76 -51.78
C GLN A 87 10.31 1.96 -52.92
N ALA A 88 9.76 0.78 -53.25
CA ALA A 88 10.28 -0.10 -54.30
C ALA A 88 10.29 0.57 -55.69
N LYS A 89 9.28 1.42 -55.99
CA LYS A 89 9.23 2.18 -57.26
C LYS A 89 10.42 3.13 -57.42
N GLY A 90 10.96 3.65 -56.32
CA GLY A 90 12.19 4.46 -56.33
C GLY A 90 13.43 3.65 -56.65
N ARG A 91 13.56 2.46 -56.03
CA ARG A 91 14.67 1.53 -56.27
C ARG A 91 14.74 1.09 -57.73
N GLU A 92 13.61 0.78 -58.34
CA GLU A 92 13.52 0.41 -59.77
C GLU A 92 13.98 1.53 -60.71
N ARG A 93 13.86 2.79 -60.28
CA ARG A 93 14.28 3.99 -61.03
C ARG A 93 15.71 4.43 -60.72
N GLY A 94 16.45 3.66 -59.91
CA GLY A 94 17.81 3.98 -59.48
C GLY A 94 17.92 5.20 -58.56
N GLN A 95 16.82 5.61 -57.90
CA GLN A 95 16.76 6.78 -57.03
C GLN A 95 16.41 6.38 -55.59
N LEU A 96 17.11 6.95 -54.60
CA LEU A 96 16.79 6.85 -53.16
C LEU A 96 16.66 5.39 -52.65
N THR A 97 17.78 4.64 -52.64
CA THR A 97 17.79 3.18 -52.38
C THR A 97 17.57 2.76 -50.92
N THR A 98 17.94 3.63 -49.98
CA THR A 98 17.86 3.40 -48.53
C THR A 98 16.71 4.19 -47.90
N ALA A 99 15.94 3.53 -47.05
CA ALA A 99 14.96 4.18 -46.18
C ALA A 99 14.99 3.54 -44.79
N ILE A 100 14.63 4.33 -43.79
CA ILE A 100 14.54 3.92 -42.39
C ILE A 100 13.15 4.26 -41.85
N VAL A 101 12.62 3.42 -40.96
CA VAL A 101 11.34 3.68 -40.33
C VAL A 101 11.54 4.68 -39.20
N LEU A 102 10.87 5.82 -39.28
CA LEU A 102 10.86 6.84 -38.24
C LEU A 102 9.43 7.25 -37.93
N PRO A 103 9.11 7.59 -36.68
CA PRO A 103 7.85 8.25 -36.34
C PRO A 103 7.68 9.52 -37.17
N ILE A 104 6.44 9.82 -37.61
CA ILE A 104 6.15 11.03 -38.41
C ILE A 104 6.69 12.29 -37.72
N ARG A 105 6.56 12.39 -36.39
CA ARG A 105 7.11 13.49 -35.58
C ARG A 105 8.61 13.71 -35.84
N ASN A 106 9.40 12.65 -35.72
CA ASN A 106 10.85 12.72 -35.88
C ASN A 106 11.23 13.13 -37.31
N ILE A 107 10.47 12.68 -38.31
CA ILE A 107 10.67 13.07 -39.71
C ILE A 107 10.44 14.58 -39.86
N LEU A 108 9.30 15.09 -39.37
CA LEU A 108 8.96 16.51 -39.44
C LEU A 108 10.01 17.37 -38.71
N GLU A 109 10.41 16.99 -37.49
CA GLU A 109 11.44 17.69 -36.72
C GLU A 109 12.80 17.69 -37.43
N THR A 110 13.20 16.55 -38.02
CA THR A 110 14.47 16.43 -38.76
C THR A 110 14.50 17.33 -39.99
N VAL A 111 13.39 17.38 -40.75
CA VAL A 111 13.27 18.27 -41.91
C VAL A 111 13.24 19.74 -41.49
N MET A 112 12.57 20.04 -40.37
CA MET A 112 12.51 21.40 -39.83
C MET A 112 13.87 21.91 -39.32
N GLN A 113 14.75 21.04 -38.83
CA GLN A 113 16.11 21.43 -38.40
C GLN A 113 17.05 21.77 -39.57
N ASN A 114 16.75 21.35 -40.79
CA ASN A 114 17.59 21.63 -41.96
C ASN A 114 16.99 22.75 -42.82
N GLU A 115 17.51 23.97 -42.69
CA GLU A 115 17.03 25.16 -43.42
C GLU A 115 17.17 25.06 -44.95
N LYS A 116 18.03 24.16 -45.46
CA LYS A 116 18.25 23.96 -46.91
C LYS A 116 17.19 23.08 -47.58
N VAL A 117 16.31 22.45 -46.80
CA VAL A 117 15.25 21.56 -47.30
C VAL A 117 13.93 22.31 -47.38
N ALA A 118 13.34 22.38 -48.57
CA ALA A 118 12.13 23.17 -48.86
C ALA A 118 10.84 22.54 -48.29
N GLY A 119 10.84 21.25 -47.97
CA GLY A 119 9.68 20.54 -47.45
C GLY A 119 9.86 19.02 -47.44
N LEU A 120 8.77 18.31 -47.15
CA LEU A 120 8.70 16.85 -47.18
C LEU A 120 7.82 16.39 -48.36
N ALA A 121 8.36 15.58 -49.24
CA ALA A 121 7.63 14.88 -50.29
C ALA A 121 7.20 13.51 -49.79
N ILE A 122 5.89 13.28 -49.73
CA ILE A 122 5.26 12.02 -49.36
C ILE A 122 4.88 11.27 -50.64
N ASP A 123 5.24 9.99 -50.72
CA ASP A 123 4.93 9.08 -51.85
C ASP A 123 5.23 9.67 -53.24
N PRO A 124 6.47 10.10 -53.52
CA PRO A 124 6.80 10.91 -54.69
C PRO A 124 6.59 10.20 -56.04
N TRP A 125 6.50 8.86 -56.08
CA TRP A 125 6.44 8.09 -57.33
C TRP A 125 5.04 7.57 -57.68
N GLY A 126 4.09 7.68 -56.75
CA GLY A 126 2.68 7.37 -56.89
C GLY A 126 1.83 8.57 -56.55
N GLU A 127 1.15 8.51 -55.41
CA GLU A 127 0.28 9.60 -54.92
C GLU A 127 1.11 10.70 -54.25
N ASN A 128 1.89 11.44 -55.06
CA ASN A 128 2.75 12.49 -54.53
C ASN A 128 2.00 13.61 -53.79
N PHE A 129 2.52 13.98 -52.63
CA PHE A 129 2.05 15.12 -51.85
C PHE A 129 3.25 15.88 -51.27
N ILE A 130 3.27 17.19 -51.41
CA ILE A 130 4.34 18.03 -50.88
C ILE A 130 3.81 18.77 -49.66
N LEU A 131 4.43 18.50 -48.52
CA LEU A 131 4.20 19.19 -47.26
C LEU A 131 5.26 20.28 -47.10
N VAL A 132 4.85 21.53 -47.29
CA VAL A 132 5.71 22.71 -47.16
C VAL A 132 6.03 23.01 -45.69
N ARG A 133 7.11 23.77 -45.43
CA ARG A 133 7.60 24.03 -44.06
C ARG A 133 6.57 24.68 -43.15
N GLU A 134 5.80 25.63 -43.66
CA GLU A 134 4.76 26.31 -42.91
C GLU A 134 3.68 25.31 -42.45
N ALA A 135 3.32 24.38 -43.32
CA ALA A 135 2.35 23.33 -43.03
C ALA A 135 2.88 22.30 -42.03
N MET A 136 4.17 21.94 -42.12
CA MET A 136 4.85 21.10 -41.12
C MET A 136 4.88 21.76 -39.74
N GLN A 137 5.17 23.06 -39.70
CA GLN A 137 5.18 23.83 -38.45
C GLN A 137 3.80 23.88 -37.79
N VAL A 138 2.73 24.02 -38.59
CA VAL A 138 1.34 23.97 -38.10
C VAL A 138 1.03 22.60 -37.49
N LEU A 139 1.39 21.51 -38.18
CA LEU A 139 1.17 20.14 -37.69
C LEU A 139 1.92 19.85 -36.38
N LEU A 140 3.21 20.24 -36.30
CA LEU A 140 4.02 20.07 -35.08
C LEU A 140 3.50 20.92 -33.91
N ASN A 141 3.05 22.16 -34.18
CA ASN A 141 2.46 23.02 -33.17
C ASN A 141 1.14 22.46 -32.64
N GLN A 142 0.27 21.97 -33.52
CA GLN A 142 -1.01 21.38 -33.17
C GLN A 142 -0.84 20.09 -32.35
N ASP A 143 0.09 19.21 -32.74
CA ASP A 143 0.42 17.98 -32.03
C ASP A 143 1.02 18.24 -30.64
N ARG A 144 1.93 19.22 -30.52
CA ARG A 144 2.43 19.69 -29.22
C ARG A 144 1.28 20.15 -28.31
N GLN A 145 0.32 20.89 -28.86
CA GLN A 145 -0.85 21.40 -28.11
C GLN A 145 -1.80 20.27 -27.69
N ASN A 146 -2.12 19.33 -28.57
CA ASN A 146 -3.00 18.21 -28.25
C ASN A 146 -2.43 17.33 -27.13
N HIS A 147 -1.12 17.07 -27.16
CA HIS A 147 -0.45 16.30 -26.11
C HIS A 147 -0.39 17.06 -24.76
N LEU A 148 -0.35 18.40 -24.81
CA LEU A 148 -0.52 19.23 -23.62
C LEU A 148 -1.97 19.15 -23.09
N GLU A 149 -2.99 19.27 -23.94
CA GLU A 149 -4.40 19.21 -23.55
C GLU A 149 -4.80 17.84 -22.96
N GLU A 150 -4.26 16.73 -23.51
CA GLU A 150 -4.52 15.39 -22.99
C GLU A 150 -4.00 15.21 -21.55
N LYS A 151 -2.82 15.76 -21.26
CA LYS A 151 -2.24 15.74 -19.91
C LYS A 151 -3.01 16.60 -18.90
N MET A 152 -3.89 17.50 -19.37
CA MET A 152 -4.62 18.45 -18.53
C MET A 152 -6.09 18.03 -18.29
N LYS A 153 -6.53 16.88 -18.81
CA LYS A 153 -7.94 16.41 -18.69
C LYS A 153 -8.41 16.29 -17.23
N GLU A 154 -7.50 16.00 -16.31
CA GLU A 154 -7.80 15.82 -14.89
C GLU A 154 -8.14 17.14 -14.17
N ASN A 155 -7.89 18.29 -14.79
CA ASN A 155 -8.22 19.60 -14.20
C ASN A 155 -9.70 20.00 -14.34
N GLY A 156 -10.54 19.19 -15.01
CA GLY A 156 -11.93 19.57 -15.31
C GLY A 156 -12.79 19.88 -14.08
N GLU A 157 -12.60 19.14 -12.97
CA GLU A 157 -13.31 19.38 -11.71
C GLU A 157 -12.92 20.74 -11.08
N LEU A 158 -11.61 21.03 -11.06
CA LEU A 158 -11.06 22.29 -10.54
C LEU A 158 -11.60 23.50 -11.31
N GLU A 159 -11.70 23.38 -12.63
CA GLU A 159 -12.19 24.46 -13.49
C GLU A 159 -13.68 24.75 -13.29
N LEU A 160 -14.48 23.70 -13.14
CA LEU A 160 -15.90 23.83 -12.84
C LEU A 160 -16.10 24.50 -11.48
N ALA A 161 -15.30 24.12 -10.49
CA ALA A 161 -15.36 24.71 -9.15
C ALA A 161 -14.96 26.19 -9.17
N ILE A 162 -13.89 26.56 -9.87
CA ILE A 162 -13.48 27.97 -10.04
C ILE A 162 -14.59 28.76 -10.76
N SER A 163 -15.22 28.18 -11.77
CA SER A 163 -16.32 28.82 -12.50
C SER A 163 -17.50 29.15 -11.61
N ARG A 164 -17.95 28.18 -10.80
CA ARG A 164 -19.06 28.38 -9.84
C ARG A 164 -18.72 29.40 -8.77
N TYR A 165 -17.49 29.40 -8.27
CA TYR A 165 -17.01 30.40 -7.31
C TYR A 165 -17.15 31.83 -7.87
N TYR A 166 -16.80 32.04 -9.14
CA TYR A 166 -16.95 33.34 -9.79
C TYR A 166 -18.40 33.72 -10.10
N GLU A 167 -19.23 32.76 -10.52
CA GLU A 167 -20.67 32.97 -10.71
C GLU A 167 -21.33 33.46 -9.41
N GLU A 168 -20.94 32.89 -8.27
CA GLU A 168 -21.47 33.28 -6.96
C GLU A 168 -21.00 34.70 -6.54
N ILE A 169 -19.75 35.07 -6.86
CA ILE A 169 -19.25 36.45 -6.67
C ILE A 169 -20.08 37.45 -7.48
N GLU A 170 -20.34 37.17 -8.76
CA GLU A 170 -21.12 38.05 -9.63
C GLU A 170 -22.58 38.13 -9.19
N ARG A 171 -23.16 37.01 -8.72
CA ARG A 171 -24.49 36.98 -8.12
C ARG A 171 -24.58 37.87 -6.87
N GLY A 172 -23.53 37.90 -6.05
CA GLY A 172 -23.42 38.77 -4.88
C GLY A 172 -23.31 40.26 -5.23
N LYS A 173 -22.70 40.62 -6.36
CA LYS A 173 -22.58 42.01 -6.86
C LYS A 173 -23.86 42.52 -7.51
N ALA A 174 -24.69 41.64 -8.06
CA ALA A 174 -25.93 41.99 -8.76
C ALA A 174 -27.07 42.53 -7.85
N GLY A 175 -26.82 42.71 -6.54
CA GLY A 175 -27.69 43.45 -5.63
C GLY A 175 -28.93 42.71 -5.10
N ASN A 176 -29.06 41.40 -5.34
CA ASN A 176 -30.28 40.62 -5.03
C ASN A 176 -30.19 39.74 -3.77
N LEU A 177 -29.14 39.85 -2.96
CA LEU A 177 -28.91 39.00 -1.78
C LEU A 177 -28.54 39.84 -0.56
N SER A 178 -29.02 39.47 0.63
CA SER A 178 -28.59 40.08 1.89
C SER A 178 -27.18 39.62 2.26
N ASP A 179 -26.47 40.36 3.12
CA ASP A 179 -25.12 39.97 3.54
C ASP A 179 -25.10 38.63 4.31
N GLU A 180 -26.21 38.26 4.97
CA GLU A 180 -26.41 36.96 5.63
C GLU A 180 -26.55 35.78 4.64
N GLU A 181 -26.97 36.04 3.39
CA GLU A 181 -27.12 35.01 2.35
C GLU A 181 -25.87 34.86 1.46
N LYS A 182 -25.03 35.90 1.37
CA LYS A 182 -23.81 35.91 0.53
C LYS A 182 -22.68 35.06 1.12
N GLU A 183 -22.50 35.11 2.44
CA GLU A 183 -21.34 34.50 3.11
C GLU A 183 -21.33 32.95 3.05
N PRO A 184 -22.45 32.25 3.27
CA PRO A 184 -22.50 30.78 3.21
C PRO A 184 -22.30 30.23 1.80
N GLY A 185 -22.89 30.88 0.79
CA GLY A 185 -22.78 30.47 -0.62
C GLY A 185 -21.35 30.57 -1.13
N LEU A 186 -20.69 31.71 -0.89
CA LEU A 186 -19.30 31.90 -1.28
C LEU A 186 -18.34 30.94 -0.55
N ARG A 187 -18.59 30.68 0.74
CA ARG A 187 -17.80 29.71 1.52
C ARG A 187 -17.92 28.29 0.98
N ARG A 188 -19.12 27.89 0.56
CA ARG A 188 -19.36 26.56 -0.05
C ARG A 188 -18.60 26.40 -1.36
N GLU A 189 -18.67 27.39 -2.25
CA GLU A 189 -17.95 27.30 -3.53
C GLU A 189 -16.43 27.38 -3.34
N LEU A 190 -15.94 28.16 -2.37
CA LEU A 190 -14.53 28.14 -1.99
C LEU A 190 -14.09 26.75 -1.49
N GLN A 191 -14.89 26.08 -0.65
CA GLN A 191 -14.63 24.71 -0.22
C GLN A 191 -14.59 23.73 -1.39
N ALA A 192 -15.47 23.89 -2.38
CA ALA A 192 -15.47 23.06 -3.59
C ALA A 192 -14.19 23.25 -4.42
N VAL A 193 -13.68 24.48 -4.54
CA VAL A 193 -12.39 24.75 -5.20
C VAL A 193 -11.25 24.05 -4.46
N LEU A 194 -11.19 24.20 -3.13
CA LEU A 194 -10.14 23.57 -2.32
C LEU A 194 -10.18 22.03 -2.39
N ALA A 195 -11.36 21.43 -2.32
CA ALA A 195 -11.53 19.99 -2.46
C ALA A 195 -11.10 19.48 -3.84
N SER A 196 -11.38 20.25 -4.90
CA SER A 196 -10.97 19.90 -6.26
C SER A 196 -9.46 19.97 -6.43
N ILE A 197 -8.76 20.88 -5.72
CA ILE A 197 -7.29 20.92 -5.69
C ILE A 197 -6.72 19.68 -5.02
N LEU A 198 -7.24 19.28 -3.85
CA LEU A 198 -6.81 18.07 -3.14
C LEU A 198 -7.03 16.81 -3.98
N ASN A 199 -8.19 16.68 -4.63
CA ASN A 199 -8.48 15.56 -5.53
C ASN A 199 -7.60 15.58 -6.80
N GLY A 200 -7.29 16.77 -7.32
CA GLY A 200 -6.32 16.92 -8.41
C GLY A 200 -4.93 16.45 -8.01
N MET A 201 -4.49 16.73 -6.78
CA MET A 201 -3.21 16.26 -6.26
C MET A 201 -3.17 14.74 -6.06
N SER A 202 -4.25 14.14 -5.54
CA SER A 202 -4.33 12.67 -5.37
C SER A 202 -4.31 11.92 -6.70
N ARG A 203 -4.89 12.50 -7.75
CA ARG A 203 -4.89 11.96 -9.11
C ARG A 203 -3.62 12.27 -9.92
N GLN A 204 -2.67 13.03 -9.37
CA GLN A 204 -1.46 13.49 -10.05
C GLN A 204 -1.73 14.42 -11.26
N ALA A 205 -2.78 15.23 -11.16
CA ALA A 205 -3.16 16.19 -12.17
C ALA A 205 -1.96 17.07 -12.57
N GLN A 206 -1.77 17.22 -13.87
CA GLN A 206 -0.71 18.06 -14.41
C GLN A 206 -1.25 19.48 -14.63
N VAL A 207 -0.40 20.47 -14.44
CA VAL A 207 -0.66 21.88 -14.75
C VAL A 207 0.46 22.46 -15.59
N LEU A 208 0.14 23.53 -16.32
CA LEU A 208 1.09 24.21 -17.19
C LEU A 208 1.73 25.39 -16.47
N VAL A 209 3.05 25.51 -16.56
CA VAL A 209 3.79 26.65 -16.01
C VAL A 209 4.58 27.31 -17.13
N ALA A 210 4.48 28.64 -17.20
CA ALA A 210 5.26 29.43 -18.15
C ALA A 210 6.73 29.48 -17.71
N VAL A 211 7.63 29.35 -18.68
CA VAL A 211 9.08 29.36 -18.49
C VAL A 211 9.68 30.44 -19.38
N SER A 212 10.57 31.25 -18.79
CA SER A 212 11.40 32.18 -19.57
C SER A 212 12.73 31.52 -19.94
N ARG A 213 13.12 31.64 -21.21
CA ARG A 213 14.54 31.50 -21.58
C ARG A 213 15.25 32.77 -21.15
N ALA A 214 16.43 32.64 -20.54
CA ALA A 214 17.26 33.79 -20.22
C ALA A 214 17.72 34.46 -21.52
N GLU A 215 17.02 35.50 -21.95
CA GLU A 215 17.51 36.39 -22.99
C GLU A 215 18.46 37.40 -22.35
N GLY A 216 19.76 37.15 -22.49
CA GLY A 216 20.79 38.12 -22.15
C GLY A 216 22.01 37.51 -21.50
N GLU A 217 22.82 36.78 -22.28
CA GLU A 217 24.29 36.69 -22.17
C GLU A 217 24.83 35.73 -23.24
N ALA A 218 24.59 36.05 -24.51
CA ALA A 218 25.25 35.39 -25.64
C ALA A 218 26.22 36.36 -26.31
N LYS A 219 27.24 36.80 -25.57
CA LYS A 219 28.50 37.25 -26.14
C LYS A 219 29.64 36.64 -25.36
N GLN A 220 30.30 35.67 -26.00
CA GLN A 220 31.54 35.00 -25.58
C GLN A 220 31.32 34.21 -24.28
N THR A 221 31.26 32.88 -24.31
CA THR A 221 32.44 32.02 -24.41
C THR A 221 31.97 30.59 -24.65
N GLU A 222 32.70 29.84 -25.48
CA GLU A 222 32.53 28.39 -25.64
C GLU A 222 32.78 27.67 -24.32
N GLN A 223 31.74 27.09 -23.72
CA GLN A 223 31.75 25.86 -22.91
C GLN A 223 30.31 25.59 -22.42
N LEU A 224 29.60 24.70 -23.12
CA LEU A 224 28.30 24.18 -22.64
C LEU A 224 28.56 23.16 -21.52
N THR A 225 28.40 23.59 -20.27
CA THR A 225 28.12 22.69 -19.15
C THR A 225 26.64 22.35 -19.10
N SER A 226 26.35 21.10 -18.73
CA SER A 226 25.05 20.42 -18.82
C SER A 226 24.07 20.76 -17.68
N GLU A 227 23.82 22.04 -17.41
CA GLU A 227 22.72 22.45 -16.53
C GLU A 227 22.02 23.69 -17.10
N SER A 228 21.08 23.46 -18.02
CA SER A 228 20.12 24.49 -18.41
C SER A 228 19.16 24.75 -17.24
N ARG A 229 19.50 25.67 -16.33
CA ARG A 229 18.60 26.10 -15.25
C ARG A 229 17.35 26.75 -15.86
N LEU A 230 16.22 26.05 -15.79
CA LEU A 230 14.91 26.55 -16.20
C LEU A 230 14.39 27.53 -15.15
N PHE A 231 14.12 28.78 -15.53
CA PHE A 231 13.51 29.77 -14.64
C PHE A 231 11.99 29.79 -14.85
N LEU A 232 11.24 29.43 -13.80
CA LEU A 232 9.77 29.53 -13.80
C LEU A 232 9.36 31.01 -13.84
N ASN A 233 8.46 31.34 -14.75
CA ASN A 233 8.03 32.71 -14.99
C ASN A 233 7.18 33.24 -13.81
N ARG A 234 7.51 34.44 -13.32
CA ARG A 234 6.85 35.08 -12.16
C ARG A 234 6.05 36.29 -12.65
N LEU A 235 4.79 36.40 -12.23
CA LEU A 235 3.97 37.58 -12.50
C LEU A 235 3.96 38.52 -11.30
N LYS A 236 4.07 39.82 -11.55
CA LYS A 236 3.77 40.84 -10.54
C LYS A 236 2.31 41.26 -10.68
N THR A 237 1.54 41.13 -9.62
CA THR A 237 0.15 41.59 -9.55
C THR A 237 0.11 43.11 -9.34
N SER A 238 -1.05 43.72 -9.57
CA SER A 238 -1.26 45.18 -9.43
C SER A 238 -1.06 45.70 -8.00
N ASP A 239 -1.18 44.84 -7.00
CA ASP A 239 -0.90 45.12 -5.58
C ASP A 239 0.57 44.86 -5.19
N GLY A 240 1.46 44.62 -6.16
CA GLY A 240 2.91 44.50 -5.95
C GLY A 240 3.39 43.11 -5.54
N LYS A 241 2.49 42.12 -5.44
CA LYS A 241 2.83 40.75 -5.08
C LYS A 241 3.42 39.97 -6.24
N THR A 242 4.32 39.05 -5.94
CA THR A 242 4.95 38.17 -6.93
C THR A 242 4.33 36.78 -6.85
N VAL A 243 3.72 36.30 -7.92
CA VAL A 243 2.98 35.03 -7.95
C VAL A 243 3.49 34.12 -9.06
N LEU A 244 3.42 32.81 -8.82
CA LEU A 244 3.70 31.80 -9.84
C LEU A 244 2.46 31.60 -10.70
N ALA A 245 2.58 31.74 -12.02
CA ALA A 245 1.47 31.59 -12.95
C ALA A 245 1.30 30.13 -13.38
N VAL A 246 0.10 29.59 -13.18
CA VAL A 246 -0.25 28.20 -13.47
C VAL A 246 -1.51 28.18 -14.33
N PHE A 247 -1.54 27.31 -15.35
CA PHE A 247 -2.69 27.16 -16.25
C PHE A 247 -3.23 25.75 -16.19
N THR A 248 -4.56 25.64 -16.08
CA THR A 248 -5.27 24.35 -16.11
C THR A 248 -5.60 23.89 -17.53
N ARG A 249 -5.45 24.77 -18.54
CA ARG A 249 -5.76 24.53 -19.97
C ARG A 249 -4.75 25.15 -20.93
N GLY A 250 -4.64 24.57 -22.12
CA GLY A 250 -3.90 25.14 -23.25
C GLY A 250 -4.51 26.44 -23.80
N GLU A 251 -5.84 26.57 -23.76
CA GLU A 251 -6.56 27.77 -24.25
C GLU A 251 -6.25 29.05 -23.46
N GLU A 252 -5.97 28.92 -22.17
CA GLU A 252 -5.58 30.03 -21.30
C GLU A 252 -4.32 30.73 -21.83
N ILE A 253 -3.35 29.94 -22.31
CA ILE A 253 -2.09 30.44 -22.88
C ILE A 253 -2.31 31.19 -24.19
N ARG A 254 -3.32 30.80 -24.99
CA ARG A 254 -3.67 31.49 -26.26
C ARG A 254 -4.12 32.94 -26.05
N LYS A 255 -4.54 33.31 -24.84
CA LYS A 255 -4.91 34.70 -24.48
C LYS A 255 -3.68 35.59 -24.21
N GLY A 256 -2.49 35.02 -24.02
CA GLY A 256 -1.23 35.73 -23.84
C GLY A 256 -0.59 36.16 -25.17
N LYS A 257 0.07 37.33 -25.19
CA LYS A 257 0.63 37.93 -26.42
C LYS A 257 2.04 37.45 -26.84
N ASN A 258 2.72 36.60 -26.05
CA ASN A 258 4.14 36.24 -26.28
C ASN A 258 4.36 34.72 -26.40
N GLU A 259 5.33 34.32 -27.23
CA GLU A 259 5.91 32.96 -27.36
C GLU A 259 6.59 32.50 -26.06
N THR A 260 5.83 32.31 -24.99
CA THR A 260 6.33 31.78 -23.72
C THR A 260 6.47 30.26 -23.84
N GLY A 261 7.65 29.72 -23.50
CA GLY A 261 7.83 28.29 -23.35
C GLY A 261 6.96 27.81 -22.19
N VAL A 262 6.33 26.64 -22.31
CA VAL A 262 5.45 26.10 -21.27
C VAL A 262 5.83 24.66 -21.00
N ILE A 263 5.87 24.28 -19.73
CA ILE A 263 6.15 22.92 -19.28
C ILE A 263 4.93 22.42 -18.48
N ALA A 264 4.57 21.15 -18.70
CA ALA A 264 3.61 20.45 -17.86
C ALA A 264 4.33 19.88 -16.64
N MET A 265 3.83 20.19 -15.45
CA MET A 265 4.36 19.71 -14.18
C MET A 265 3.22 19.20 -13.29
N PRO A 266 3.47 18.25 -12.38
CA PRO A 266 2.47 17.83 -11.40
C PRO A 266 1.99 19.02 -10.56
N LEU A 267 0.67 19.14 -10.36
CA LEU A 267 0.07 20.19 -9.53
C LEU A 267 0.68 20.20 -8.12
N ARG A 268 0.91 19.01 -7.55
CA ARG A 268 1.55 18.83 -6.24
C ARG A 268 2.92 19.50 -6.17
N ASP A 269 3.78 19.26 -7.15
CA ASP A 269 5.15 19.80 -7.19
C ASP A 269 5.12 21.34 -7.29
N ILE A 270 4.16 21.88 -8.03
CA ILE A 270 3.96 23.32 -8.17
C ILE A 270 3.48 23.97 -6.87
N LEU A 271 2.57 23.33 -6.14
CA LEU A 271 2.09 23.84 -4.86
C LEU A 271 3.20 23.78 -3.79
N HIS A 272 3.97 22.69 -3.73
CA HIS A 272 5.17 22.61 -2.87
C HIS A 272 6.24 23.63 -3.26
N SER A 273 6.48 23.84 -4.56
CA SER A 273 7.41 24.86 -5.04
C SER A 273 6.94 26.28 -4.66
N GLY A 274 5.63 26.54 -4.70
CA GLY A 274 5.03 27.78 -4.23
C GLY A 274 5.25 28.03 -2.73
N GLN A 275 5.30 26.97 -1.93
CA GLN A 275 5.60 27.04 -0.50
C GLN A 275 7.10 27.29 -0.22
N GLN A 276 7.99 26.54 -0.88
CA GLN A 276 9.45 26.59 -0.65
C GLN A 276 10.12 27.84 -1.23
N LEU A 277 9.68 28.35 -2.39
CA LEU A 277 10.24 29.57 -2.98
C LEU A 277 9.73 30.85 -2.32
N GLY A 278 8.67 30.76 -1.51
CA GLY A 278 8.14 31.87 -0.72
C GLY A 278 9.02 32.25 0.49
N THR A 279 9.87 31.35 0.98
CA THR A 279 10.81 31.62 2.09
C THR A 279 12.10 32.30 1.62
N ASP A 280 12.59 31.99 0.41
CA ASP A 280 13.90 32.46 -0.06
C ASP A 280 13.83 33.51 -1.20
N ALA A 281 12.70 33.65 -1.91
CA ALA A 281 12.65 34.41 -3.16
C ALA A 281 11.48 35.40 -3.34
N GLY A 282 10.73 35.70 -2.26
CA GLY A 282 9.69 36.75 -2.25
C GLY A 282 8.43 36.44 -3.07
N LEU A 283 8.03 35.18 -3.15
CA LEU A 283 6.78 34.73 -3.78
C LEU A 283 5.61 34.75 -2.77
N ASP A 284 4.50 35.35 -3.16
CA ASP A 284 3.30 35.56 -2.33
C ASP A 284 2.21 34.50 -2.52
N GLY A 285 2.36 33.62 -3.51
CA GLY A 285 1.41 32.54 -3.79
C GLY A 285 1.46 31.98 -5.21
N VAL A 286 0.47 31.14 -5.52
CA VAL A 286 0.25 30.54 -6.85
C VAL A 286 -1.03 31.12 -7.44
N LEU A 287 -0.92 31.67 -8.66
CA LEU A 287 -2.05 32.21 -9.41
C LEU A 287 -2.47 31.22 -10.50
N ILE A 288 -3.64 30.63 -10.31
CA ILE A 288 -4.26 29.73 -11.28
C ILE A 288 -5.07 30.58 -12.28
N ASN A 289 -4.90 30.27 -13.56
CA ASN A 289 -5.60 30.87 -14.69
C ASN A 289 -5.57 32.42 -14.75
N PRO A 290 -4.37 33.05 -14.84
CA PRO A 290 -4.18 34.50 -14.85
C PRO A 290 -4.94 35.26 -15.93
N TRP A 291 -5.26 34.63 -17.06
CA TRP A 291 -5.90 35.29 -18.21
C TRP A 291 -7.38 34.94 -18.36
N GLY A 292 -7.89 34.03 -17.52
CA GLY A 292 -9.31 33.70 -17.40
C GLY A 292 -9.85 34.07 -16.03
N GLN A 293 -10.47 33.10 -15.36
CA GLN A 293 -10.97 33.21 -13.99
C GLN A 293 -9.82 33.00 -13.00
N ARG A 294 -9.29 34.12 -12.49
CA ARG A 294 -8.03 34.19 -11.75
C ARG A 294 -8.13 33.72 -10.30
N PHE A 295 -7.76 32.50 -9.99
CA PHE A 295 -7.80 32.02 -8.60
C PHE A 295 -6.42 32.13 -7.92
N LEU A 296 -6.30 32.98 -6.89
CA LEU A 296 -5.06 33.16 -6.15
C LEU A 296 -5.02 32.28 -4.90
N LEU A 297 -4.08 31.33 -4.88
CA LEU A 297 -3.68 30.61 -3.69
C LEU A 297 -2.58 31.37 -2.97
N ASN A 298 -2.98 32.13 -1.94
CA ASN A 298 -2.02 32.78 -1.06
C ASN A 298 -1.30 31.75 -0.17
N ARG A 299 -0.25 32.19 0.51
CA ARG A 299 0.55 31.33 1.40
C ARG A 299 -0.26 30.56 2.45
N SER A 300 -1.24 31.21 3.09
CA SER A 300 -2.07 30.59 4.12
C SER A 300 -2.93 29.44 3.57
N LEU A 301 -3.48 29.61 2.36
CA LEU A 301 -4.24 28.56 1.67
C LEU A 301 -3.32 27.44 1.20
N LEU A 302 -2.13 27.75 0.68
CA LEU A 302 -1.14 26.74 0.30
C LEU A 302 -0.73 25.88 1.51
N ASP A 303 -0.39 26.50 2.64
CA ASP A 303 -0.04 25.79 3.88
C ASP A 303 -1.19 24.90 4.38
N TRP A 304 -2.44 25.37 4.23
CA TRP A 304 -3.61 24.59 4.63
C TRP A 304 -3.84 23.38 3.71
N ILE A 305 -3.76 23.57 2.39
CA ILE A 305 -3.95 22.49 1.40
C ILE A 305 -2.90 21.38 1.61
N LEU A 306 -1.63 21.77 1.77
CA LEU A 306 -0.54 20.81 1.96
C LEU A 306 -0.67 20.04 3.29
N LYS A 307 -1.06 20.72 4.39
CA LYS A 307 -1.35 20.05 5.67
C LYS A 307 -2.56 19.11 5.60
N ALA A 308 -3.59 19.47 4.85
CA ALA A 308 -4.77 18.64 4.67
C ALA A 308 -4.45 17.34 3.91
N GLU A 309 -3.60 17.42 2.87
CA GLU A 309 -3.11 16.24 2.13
C GLU A 309 -2.36 15.26 3.06
N ASP A 310 -1.47 15.78 3.91
CA ASP A 310 -0.72 14.95 4.86
C ASP A 310 -1.64 14.27 5.89
N MET A 311 -2.67 14.98 6.37
CA MET A 311 -3.66 14.43 7.29
C MET A 311 -4.52 13.33 6.65
N GLU A 312 -4.94 13.49 5.38
CA GLU A 312 -5.71 12.46 4.66
C GLU A 312 -4.89 11.20 4.41
N LYS A 313 -3.63 11.34 3.96
CA LYS A 313 -2.71 10.21 3.81
C LYS A 313 -2.50 9.46 5.12
N THR A 314 -2.30 10.21 6.20
CA THR A 314 -2.16 9.63 7.55
C THR A 314 -3.45 8.92 7.98
N ALA A 315 -4.63 9.46 7.65
CA ALA A 315 -5.91 8.85 7.97
C ALA A 315 -6.18 7.57 7.16
N GLU A 316 -5.82 7.54 5.88
CA GLU A 316 -5.95 6.38 5.01
C GLU A 316 -5.00 5.24 5.44
N GLN A 317 -3.74 5.56 5.74
CA GLN A 317 -2.78 4.62 6.33
C GLN A 317 -3.28 4.06 7.66
N ARG A 318 -3.86 4.90 8.52
CA ARG A 318 -4.47 4.45 9.78
C ARG A 318 -5.67 3.54 9.57
N ARG A 319 -6.49 3.78 8.55
CA ARG A 319 -7.64 2.92 8.20
C ARG A 319 -7.16 1.56 7.69
N ALA A 320 -6.20 1.53 6.78
CA ALA A 320 -5.61 0.28 6.26
C ALA A 320 -4.93 -0.55 7.37
N ALA A 321 -4.22 0.12 8.29
CA ALA A 321 -3.64 -0.54 9.46
C ALA A 321 -4.71 -1.10 10.42
N LEU A 322 -5.81 -0.36 10.61
CA LEU A 322 -6.94 -0.82 11.43
C LEU A 322 -7.62 -2.05 10.81
N GLU A 323 -7.91 -2.00 9.51
CA GLU A 323 -8.50 -3.13 8.76
C GLU A 323 -7.58 -4.35 8.80
N THR A 324 -6.28 -4.16 8.63
CA THR A 324 -5.28 -5.23 8.75
C THR A 324 -5.29 -5.85 10.14
N ARG A 325 -5.29 -5.02 11.19
CA ARG A 325 -5.36 -5.48 12.59
C ARG A 325 -6.65 -6.23 12.90
N GLU A 326 -7.78 -5.76 12.39
CA GLU A 326 -9.08 -6.42 12.50
C GLU A 326 -9.06 -7.80 11.85
N MET A 327 -8.52 -7.92 10.62
CA MET A 327 -8.39 -9.20 9.92
C MET A 327 -7.42 -10.17 10.62
N ARG A 328 -6.30 -9.68 11.16
CA ARG A 328 -5.37 -10.51 11.95
C ARG A 328 -6.01 -10.97 13.27
N THR A 329 -6.79 -10.10 13.93
CA THR A 329 -7.50 -10.44 15.18
C THR A 329 -8.54 -11.54 14.92
N MET A 330 -9.38 -11.36 13.90
CA MET A 330 -10.37 -12.36 13.53
C MET A 330 -9.70 -13.67 13.07
N GLY A 331 -8.59 -13.55 12.35
CA GLY A 331 -7.75 -14.67 11.96
C GLY A 331 -7.24 -15.46 13.17
N ALA A 332 -6.72 -14.79 14.20
CA ALA A 332 -6.27 -15.46 15.42
C ALA A 332 -7.42 -16.19 16.14
N LEU A 333 -8.55 -15.51 16.35
CA LEU A 333 -9.70 -16.06 17.08
C LEU A 333 -10.31 -17.28 16.37
N LEU A 334 -10.68 -17.14 15.09
CA LEU A 334 -11.28 -18.23 14.34
C LEU A 334 -10.24 -19.28 13.94
N GLY A 335 -9.00 -18.87 13.71
CA GLY A 335 -7.90 -19.78 13.43
C GLY A 335 -7.63 -20.74 14.58
N ALA A 336 -7.69 -20.26 15.82
CA ALA A 336 -7.56 -21.11 17.01
C ALA A 336 -8.67 -22.17 17.09
N VAL A 337 -9.93 -21.74 16.92
CA VAL A 337 -11.09 -22.63 17.01
C VAL A 337 -11.10 -23.64 15.86
N VAL A 338 -10.78 -23.22 14.63
CA VAL A 338 -10.68 -24.12 13.47
C VAL A 338 -9.61 -25.18 13.71
N GLY A 339 -8.41 -24.79 14.16
CA GLY A 339 -7.35 -25.73 14.48
C GLY A 339 -7.77 -26.74 15.56
N ASN A 340 -8.49 -26.29 16.58
CA ASN A 340 -9.00 -27.15 17.66
C ASN A 340 -10.16 -28.07 17.25
N SER A 341 -10.76 -27.86 16.07
CA SER A 341 -11.92 -28.60 15.58
C SER A 341 -11.57 -29.66 14.53
N LEU A 342 -10.30 -29.80 14.13
CA LEU A 342 -9.90 -30.78 13.10
C LEU A 342 -9.94 -32.22 13.63
N GLU A 343 -10.47 -33.13 12.81
CA GLU A 343 -10.54 -34.56 13.10
C GLU A 343 -10.32 -35.42 11.85
N TYR A 344 -9.92 -36.69 12.03
CA TYR A 344 -9.90 -37.67 10.94
C TYR A 344 -11.29 -38.23 10.61
N GLU A 345 -11.60 -38.42 9.33
CA GLU A 345 -12.84 -39.01 8.81
C GLU A 345 -13.06 -40.46 9.30
N SER A 346 -11.99 -41.23 9.51
CA SER A 346 -12.08 -42.58 10.05
C SER A 346 -11.13 -42.76 11.24
N ARG A 347 -11.68 -42.99 12.44
CA ARG A 347 -10.96 -43.47 13.62
C ARG A 347 -10.46 -44.92 13.38
N LYS A 348 -9.51 -45.16 12.48
CA LYS A 348 -8.75 -46.42 12.47
C LYS A 348 -7.48 -46.20 13.30
N LYS A 349 -7.43 -46.85 14.45
CA LYS A 349 -6.36 -46.84 15.48
C LYS A 349 -4.96 -47.28 14.98
N GLU A 350 -4.73 -47.42 13.69
CA GLU A 350 -3.54 -48.04 13.11
C GLU A 350 -3.08 -47.27 11.87
N ASN A 351 -2.56 -46.06 12.04
CA ASN A 351 -1.49 -45.54 11.18
C ASN A 351 -0.82 -44.31 11.83
N PRO A 352 0.49 -44.34 12.14
CA PRO A 352 1.17 -43.27 12.85
C PRO A 352 1.80 -42.21 11.91
N CYS A 353 1.31 -42.06 10.68
CA CYS A 353 1.87 -41.08 9.73
C CYS A 353 0.75 -40.45 8.88
N PRO A 354 0.55 -39.12 8.93
CA PRO A 354 -0.62 -38.46 8.38
C PRO A 354 -0.44 -38.13 6.90
N SER A 355 -1.31 -38.67 6.04
CA SER A 355 -1.63 -38.02 4.78
C SER A 355 -2.74 -37.01 5.03
N VAL A 356 -2.64 -35.81 4.43
CA VAL A 356 -3.65 -34.74 4.44
C VAL A 356 -5.05 -35.24 4.01
N GLU A 357 -5.10 -36.34 3.26
CA GLU A 357 -6.31 -37.03 2.84
C GLU A 357 -7.05 -37.63 4.04
N GLY A 358 -8.21 -37.06 4.37
CA GLY A 358 -9.13 -37.56 5.40
C GLY A 358 -9.30 -36.67 6.63
N LEU A 359 -8.88 -35.41 6.60
CA LEU A 359 -9.25 -34.42 7.63
C LEU A 359 -10.63 -33.83 7.33
N LYS A 360 -11.44 -33.68 8.38
CA LYS A 360 -12.74 -32.99 8.34
C LYS A 360 -12.89 -32.07 9.55
N MET A 361 -13.83 -31.14 9.46
CA MET A 361 -14.27 -30.37 10.62
C MET A 361 -15.14 -31.25 11.52
N GLY A 362 -14.65 -31.49 12.73
CA GLY A 362 -15.40 -32.01 13.86
C GLY A 362 -15.80 -30.88 14.79
N GLU A 363 -16.16 -31.25 16.03
CA GLU A 363 -16.45 -30.28 17.08
C GLU A 363 -15.15 -29.77 17.71
N TRP A 364 -15.11 -28.48 18.09
CA TRP A 364 -14.01 -27.98 18.91
C TRP A 364 -14.01 -28.69 20.26
N GLU A 365 -12.82 -28.83 20.82
CA GLU A 365 -12.63 -29.42 22.13
C GLU A 365 -12.76 -28.40 23.28
N GLN A 366 -12.42 -28.87 24.48
CA GLN A 366 -12.41 -28.07 25.70
C GLN A 366 -11.69 -26.73 25.50
N GLY A 367 -10.50 -26.71 24.87
CA GLY A 367 -9.76 -25.47 24.62
C GLY A 367 -10.59 -24.40 23.90
N GLY A 368 -11.27 -24.77 22.81
CA GLY A 368 -12.17 -23.86 22.08
C GLY A 368 -13.37 -23.41 22.93
N ALA A 369 -13.98 -24.31 23.71
CA ALA A 369 -15.10 -23.98 24.59
C ALA A 369 -14.70 -23.00 25.71
N LEU A 370 -13.51 -23.17 26.30
CA LEU A 370 -12.98 -22.28 27.35
C LEU A 370 -12.62 -20.91 26.78
N LEU A 371 -12.03 -20.87 25.58
CA LEU A 371 -11.77 -19.64 24.86
C LEU A 371 -13.07 -18.86 24.62
N PHE A 372 -14.15 -19.52 24.19
CA PHE A 372 -15.46 -18.86 24.06
C PHE A 372 -16.04 -18.38 25.40
N ALA A 373 -15.88 -19.15 26.48
CA ALA A 373 -16.33 -18.73 27.80
C ALA A 373 -15.65 -17.43 28.26
N GLU A 374 -14.35 -17.27 28.00
CA GLU A 374 -13.61 -16.05 28.33
C GLU A 374 -14.03 -14.86 27.46
N LEU A 375 -14.17 -15.07 26.15
CA LEU A 375 -14.66 -14.03 25.23
C LEU A 375 -16.05 -13.55 25.65
N ASP A 376 -16.93 -14.47 26.02
CA ASP A 376 -18.30 -14.14 26.45
C ASP A 376 -18.30 -13.40 27.79
N SER A 377 -17.43 -13.79 28.73
CA SER A 377 -17.22 -13.03 29.98
C SER A 377 -16.79 -11.60 29.72
N LEU A 378 -15.73 -11.42 28.92
CA LEU A 378 -15.21 -10.09 28.57
C LEU A 378 -16.26 -9.26 27.81
N ASN A 379 -17.06 -9.90 26.95
CA ASN A 379 -18.11 -9.24 26.19
C ASN A 379 -19.29 -8.80 27.05
N GLU A 380 -19.74 -9.63 27.98
CA GLU A 380 -20.90 -9.32 28.83
C GLU A 380 -20.52 -8.36 29.95
N GLN A 381 -19.41 -8.63 30.64
CA GLN A 381 -18.99 -7.86 31.80
C GLN A 381 -18.35 -6.52 31.43
N LYS A 382 -17.81 -6.38 30.21
CA LYS A 382 -17.07 -5.18 29.74
C LYS A 382 -15.88 -4.80 30.62
N LYS A 383 -15.38 -5.75 31.40
CA LYS A 383 -14.22 -5.67 32.29
C LYS A 383 -13.62 -7.08 32.42
N LEU A 384 -12.39 -7.15 32.90
CA LEU A 384 -11.82 -8.42 33.32
C LEU A 384 -12.45 -8.86 34.65
N ASP A 385 -13.10 -10.02 34.66
CA ASP A 385 -13.79 -10.56 35.84
C ASP A 385 -13.50 -12.06 35.97
N PHE A 386 -12.50 -12.41 36.79
CA PHE A 386 -12.07 -13.79 36.98
C PHE A 386 -13.11 -14.67 37.67
N GLU A 387 -13.99 -14.10 38.50
CA GLU A 387 -15.07 -14.86 39.14
C GLU A 387 -16.11 -15.27 38.08
N ASP A 388 -16.52 -14.35 37.20
CA ASP A 388 -17.45 -14.66 36.10
C ASP A 388 -16.85 -15.68 35.11
N MET A 389 -15.55 -15.60 34.83
CA MET A 389 -14.85 -16.60 34.01
C MET A 389 -14.89 -17.99 34.65
N MET A 390 -14.57 -18.12 35.94
CA MET A 390 -14.64 -19.40 36.66
C MET A 390 -16.06 -19.96 36.73
N ASP A 391 -17.07 -19.10 36.90
CA ASP A 391 -18.49 -19.48 36.83
C ASP A 391 -18.87 -20.07 35.46
N ARG A 392 -18.38 -19.48 34.37
CA ARG A 392 -18.63 -19.99 33.01
C ARG A 392 -17.89 -21.29 32.75
N PHE A 393 -16.67 -21.43 33.26
CA PHE A 393 -15.91 -22.68 33.23
C PHE A 393 -16.63 -23.80 33.99
N PHE A 394 -17.22 -23.49 35.15
CA PHE A 394 -18.07 -24.42 35.88
C PHE A 394 -19.29 -24.85 35.06
N ARG A 395 -19.98 -23.91 34.39
CA ARG A 395 -21.10 -24.23 33.49
C ARG A 395 -20.67 -25.08 32.29
N GLN A 396 -19.48 -24.84 31.72
CA GLN A 396 -18.90 -25.68 30.67
C GLN A 396 -18.73 -27.11 31.17
N ARG A 397 -18.09 -27.29 32.34
CA ARG A 397 -17.81 -28.61 32.93
C ARG A 397 -19.06 -29.38 33.32
N MET A 398 -20.08 -28.70 33.84
CA MET A 398 -21.28 -29.34 34.41
C MET A 398 -22.43 -29.47 33.42
N HIS A 399 -22.51 -28.58 32.42
CA HIS A 399 -23.65 -28.46 31.53
C HIS A 399 -23.31 -28.43 30.04
N GLY A 400 -22.02 -28.52 29.65
CA GLY A 400 -21.62 -28.44 28.24
C GLY A 400 -21.83 -27.07 27.62
N ALA A 401 -21.89 -26.00 28.44
CA ALA A 401 -21.95 -24.63 27.92
C ALA A 401 -20.76 -24.38 26.98
N TYR A 402 -20.98 -23.65 25.87
CA TYR A 402 -19.96 -23.38 24.84
C TYR A 402 -19.47 -24.58 24.03
N SER A 403 -19.91 -25.83 24.31
CA SER A 403 -19.68 -26.98 23.42
C SER A 403 -20.54 -26.88 22.16
N ALA A 404 -20.07 -27.44 21.04
CA ALA A 404 -20.80 -27.43 19.78
C ALA A 404 -22.10 -28.25 19.86
N ASP A 405 -22.07 -29.47 20.40
CA ASP A 405 -23.24 -30.31 20.67
C ASP A 405 -24.05 -29.91 21.92
N GLY A 406 -23.48 -29.06 22.79
CA GLY A 406 -24.08 -28.69 24.08
C GLY A 406 -23.95 -29.77 25.15
N THR A 407 -23.03 -30.74 24.99
CA THR A 407 -22.72 -31.75 25.99
C THR A 407 -21.42 -31.44 26.73
N ALA A 408 -21.34 -31.90 27.97
CA ALA A 408 -20.11 -31.77 28.76
C ALA A 408 -19.05 -32.74 28.20
N PRO A 409 -17.77 -32.34 28.07
CA PRO A 409 -16.73 -33.21 27.57
C PRO A 409 -16.61 -34.51 28.39
N GLU A 410 -16.46 -35.65 27.71
CA GLU A 410 -16.26 -36.94 28.40
C GLU A 410 -14.94 -36.98 29.17
N ASN A 411 -13.91 -36.31 28.65
CA ASN A 411 -12.61 -36.16 29.30
C ASN A 411 -12.29 -34.68 29.46
N SER A 412 -11.88 -34.28 30.67
CA SER A 412 -11.39 -32.94 30.95
C SER A 412 -10.00 -32.98 31.55
N GLY A 413 -9.28 -31.89 31.31
CA GLY A 413 -7.97 -31.63 31.88
C GLY A 413 -7.94 -31.65 33.41
N ARG A 414 -6.86 -32.19 33.99
CA ARG A 414 -6.74 -32.32 35.47
C ARG A 414 -6.61 -30.96 36.15
N CYS A 415 -5.88 -30.03 35.55
CA CYS A 415 -5.69 -28.68 36.10
C CYS A 415 -7.02 -27.94 36.10
N PHE A 416 -7.73 -27.96 34.97
CA PHE A 416 -9.07 -27.42 34.81
C PHE A 416 -10.06 -27.98 35.82
N GLU A 417 -10.18 -29.31 35.92
CA GLU A 417 -11.13 -29.94 36.84
C GLU A 417 -10.86 -29.54 38.29
N SER A 418 -9.60 -29.60 38.73
CA SER A 418 -9.25 -29.26 40.09
C SER A 418 -9.57 -27.80 40.40
N ALA A 419 -9.15 -26.88 39.52
CA ALA A 419 -9.36 -25.45 39.68
C ALA A 419 -10.85 -25.07 39.74
N VAL A 420 -11.65 -25.55 38.79
CA VAL A 420 -13.10 -25.28 38.75
C VAL A 420 -13.79 -25.81 40.01
N MET A 421 -13.39 -26.98 40.50
CA MET A 421 -13.97 -27.56 41.72
C MET A 421 -13.51 -26.86 43.00
N LYS A 422 -12.27 -26.33 43.05
CA LYS A 422 -11.81 -25.47 44.15
C LYS A 422 -12.60 -24.17 44.19
N ASN A 423 -12.79 -23.51 43.06
CA ASN A 423 -13.57 -22.27 43.00
C ASN A 423 -15.03 -22.50 43.38
N ALA A 424 -15.66 -23.58 42.90
CA ALA A 424 -17.02 -23.95 43.30
C ALA A 424 -17.17 -24.22 44.81
N ARG A 425 -16.07 -24.50 45.53
CA ARG A 425 -16.02 -24.64 47.00
C ARG A 425 -15.73 -23.32 47.73
N GLY A 426 -15.61 -22.21 47.01
CA GLY A 426 -15.38 -20.86 47.56
C GLY A 426 -13.92 -20.42 47.62
N VAL A 427 -13.00 -21.12 46.95
CA VAL A 427 -11.61 -20.63 46.79
C VAL A 427 -11.58 -19.53 45.74
N SER A 428 -10.90 -18.41 46.05
CA SER A 428 -10.76 -17.30 45.09
C SER A 428 -10.08 -17.78 43.80
N PRO A 429 -10.49 -17.29 42.60
CA PRO A 429 -9.97 -17.71 41.31
C PRO A 429 -8.43 -17.72 41.24
N LEU A 430 -7.77 -16.68 41.76
CA LEU A 430 -6.31 -16.52 41.73
C LEU A 430 -5.56 -17.51 42.64
N LEU A 431 -6.28 -18.25 43.49
CA LEU A 431 -5.74 -19.28 44.38
C LEU A 431 -6.15 -20.71 43.95
N CYS A 432 -6.83 -20.86 42.82
CA CYS A 432 -7.32 -22.16 42.35
C CYS A 432 -6.24 -22.98 41.67
N GLY A 433 -5.27 -22.32 41.01
CA GLY A 433 -4.26 -22.98 40.21
C GLY A 433 -3.43 -24.02 40.96
N GLU A 434 -3.15 -25.12 40.29
CA GLU A 434 -2.32 -26.21 40.80
C GLU A 434 -0.85 -26.07 40.39
N SER A 435 0.05 -26.72 41.12
CA SER A 435 1.48 -26.71 40.82
C SER A 435 2.15 -28.05 41.12
N GLY A 436 3.34 -28.25 40.57
CA GLY A 436 4.15 -29.48 40.72
C GLY A 436 3.95 -30.51 39.59
N ASP A 437 4.80 -31.55 39.60
CA ASP A 437 4.99 -32.50 38.50
C ASP A 437 3.71 -33.23 38.02
N GLY A 438 2.67 -33.29 38.87
CA GLY A 438 1.39 -33.91 38.52
C GLY A 438 0.46 -33.06 37.65
N TYR A 439 0.81 -31.77 37.45
CA TYR A 439 -0.02 -30.74 36.82
C TYR A 439 0.68 -30.04 35.64
N GLN A 440 1.63 -30.72 35.00
CA GLN A 440 2.18 -30.29 33.71
C GLN A 440 1.09 -30.44 32.64
N SER A 441 0.60 -29.29 32.15
CA SER A 441 -0.45 -29.22 31.12
C SER A 441 -0.30 -27.95 30.29
N ASP A 442 -0.82 -27.95 29.07
CA ASP A 442 -0.95 -26.77 28.21
C ASP A 442 -2.33 -26.08 28.30
N GLU A 443 -3.22 -26.56 29.18
CA GLU A 443 -4.60 -26.07 29.36
C GLU A 443 -4.68 -24.56 29.60
N SER A 444 -3.74 -24.00 30.37
CA SER A 444 -3.68 -22.55 30.59
C SER A 444 -3.29 -21.79 29.32
N LEU A 445 -2.35 -22.32 28.53
CA LEU A 445 -1.88 -21.67 27.31
C LEU A 445 -2.99 -21.61 26.24
N GLN A 446 -3.79 -22.66 26.11
CA GLN A 446 -4.87 -22.76 25.11
C GLN A 446 -5.90 -21.61 25.20
N ARG A 447 -6.00 -20.95 26.35
CA ARG A 447 -6.94 -19.85 26.60
C ARG A 447 -6.27 -18.49 26.77
N MET A 448 -4.98 -18.35 26.48
CA MET A 448 -4.31 -17.05 26.64
C MET A 448 -4.63 -16.05 25.51
N LEU A 449 -5.27 -16.49 24.42
CA LEU A 449 -5.54 -15.63 23.27
C LEU A 449 -6.39 -14.39 23.63
N PRO A 450 -7.54 -14.47 24.33
CA PRO A 450 -8.30 -13.28 24.70
C PRO A 450 -7.48 -12.25 25.50
N PHE A 451 -6.61 -12.71 26.42
CA PHE A 451 -5.74 -11.84 27.21
C PHE A 451 -4.66 -11.16 26.36
N ALA A 452 -4.04 -11.89 25.44
CA ALA A 452 -3.11 -11.33 24.45
C ALA A 452 -3.78 -10.24 23.61
N LEU A 453 -5.05 -10.43 23.24
CA LEU A 453 -5.82 -9.43 22.50
C LEU A 453 -6.16 -8.17 23.32
N LEU A 454 -6.16 -8.24 24.66
CA LEU A 454 -6.31 -7.04 25.49
C LEU A 454 -5.08 -6.12 25.39
N LEU A 455 -3.93 -6.63 24.93
CA LEU A 455 -2.69 -5.87 24.77
C LEU A 455 -2.60 -5.10 23.45
N VAL A 456 -3.52 -5.35 22.50
CA VAL A 456 -3.47 -4.73 21.16
C VAL A 456 -4.50 -3.62 20.99
N ARG A 457 -5.15 -3.21 22.08
CA ARG A 457 -6.12 -2.12 22.08
C ARG A 457 -5.49 -0.81 21.63
N ARG A 458 -6.29 0.04 20.99
CA ARG A 458 -5.81 1.30 20.42
C ARG A 458 -5.23 2.20 21.53
N GLY A 459 -3.97 2.58 21.37
CA GLY A 459 -3.26 3.47 22.29
C GLY A 459 -2.93 2.85 23.65
N HIS A 460 -3.08 1.53 23.79
CA HIS A 460 -2.65 0.82 24.99
C HIS A 460 -1.12 0.67 25.00
N GLU A 461 -0.52 1.02 26.12
CA GLU A 461 0.90 0.84 26.39
C GLU A 461 1.03 -0.35 27.34
N PHE A 462 1.78 -1.36 26.89
CA PHE A 462 2.02 -2.58 27.65
C PHE A 462 2.96 -2.29 28.82
N GLY A 463 2.58 -2.71 30.02
CA GLY A 463 3.38 -2.50 31.24
C GLY A 463 3.28 -3.63 32.26
N ASP A 464 3.78 -3.38 33.46
CA ASP A 464 3.89 -4.36 34.53
C ASP A 464 2.52 -4.89 35.00
N THR A 465 1.48 -4.05 34.96
CA THR A 465 0.11 -4.48 35.29
C THR A 465 -0.45 -5.49 34.30
N ASP A 466 -0.05 -5.40 33.03
CA ASP A 466 -0.48 -6.36 32.01
C ASP A 466 0.23 -7.70 32.19
N ARG A 467 1.53 -7.69 32.55
CA ARG A 467 2.25 -8.92 32.93
C ARG A 467 1.60 -9.61 34.11
N ALA A 468 1.33 -8.85 35.18
CA ALA A 468 0.61 -9.37 36.34
C ALA A 468 -0.76 -9.95 35.95
N MET A 469 -1.49 -9.31 35.03
CA MET A 469 -2.77 -9.81 34.52
C MET A 469 -2.62 -11.12 33.73
N LEU A 470 -1.57 -11.26 32.90
CA LEU A 470 -1.27 -12.50 32.18
C LEU A 470 -0.94 -13.65 33.16
N HIS A 471 -0.15 -13.38 34.20
CA HIS A 471 0.18 -14.37 35.22
C HIS A 471 -1.04 -14.78 36.03
N GLN A 472 -1.88 -13.81 36.43
CA GLN A 472 -3.14 -14.04 37.11
C GLN A 472 -4.13 -14.84 36.27
N ALA A 473 -4.15 -14.61 34.96
CA ALA A 473 -4.94 -15.41 34.04
C ALA A 473 -4.48 -16.87 34.11
N VAL A 474 -3.19 -17.17 34.04
CA VAL A 474 -2.66 -18.55 34.19
C VAL A 474 -3.04 -19.18 35.55
N GLN A 475 -2.97 -18.39 36.63
CA GLN A 475 -3.30 -18.80 38.01
C GLN A 475 -4.70 -19.36 38.22
N LEU A 476 -5.63 -19.14 37.28
CA LEU A 476 -6.93 -19.79 37.36
C LEU A 476 -6.80 -21.32 37.33
N PHE A 477 -5.87 -21.89 36.55
CA PHE A 477 -5.69 -23.36 36.44
C PHE A 477 -4.34 -23.86 36.95
N GLN A 478 -3.27 -23.07 36.79
CA GLN A 478 -1.92 -23.47 37.16
C GLN A 478 -1.17 -22.33 37.84
N ASN A 479 -0.38 -22.64 38.87
CA ASN A 479 0.47 -21.66 39.55
C ASN A 479 1.93 -22.12 39.46
N ASP A 480 2.46 -22.04 38.24
CA ASP A 480 3.82 -22.47 37.89
C ASP A 480 4.51 -21.41 37.03
N GLY A 481 5.74 -21.05 37.41
CA GLY A 481 6.51 -20.00 36.76
C GLY A 481 6.82 -20.23 35.29
N ARG A 482 7.09 -21.48 34.90
CA ARG A 482 7.37 -21.84 33.50
C ARG A 482 6.14 -21.61 32.64
N VAL A 483 4.95 -21.98 33.14
CA VAL A 483 3.68 -21.78 32.43
C VAL A 483 3.31 -20.29 32.32
N LYS A 484 3.46 -19.52 33.41
CA LYS A 484 3.20 -18.08 33.41
C LYS A 484 4.08 -17.33 32.40
N LEU A 485 5.38 -17.61 32.41
CA LEU A 485 6.32 -16.96 31.48
C LEU A 485 6.07 -17.40 30.03
N THR A 486 5.74 -18.67 29.80
CA THR A 486 5.34 -19.17 28.47
C THR A 486 4.11 -18.42 27.95
N ALA A 487 3.10 -18.22 28.80
CA ALA A 487 1.90 -17.49 28.47
C ALA A 487 2.19 -16.00 28.18
N GLU A 488 3.09 -15.35 28.94
CA GLU A 488 3.53 -13.98 28.66
C GLU A 488 4.20 -13.89 27.29
N ILE A 489 5.15 -14.77 26.99
CA ILE A 489 5.85 -14.80 25.70
C ILE A 489 4.87 -15.03 24.55
N PHE A 490 3.94 -15.98 24.69
CA PHE A 490 2.89 -16.22 23.71
C PHE A 490 2.02 -14.97 23.47
N ALA A 491 1.63 -14.26 24.54
CA ALA A 491 0.85 -13.04 24.42
C ALA A 491 1.62 -11.90 23.75
N LEU A 492 2.92 -11.77 24.04
CA LEU A 492 3.82 -10.82 23.40
C LEU A 492 4.02 -11.13 21.91
N MET A 493 4.14 -12.41 21.54
CA MET A 493 4.24 -12.84 20.15
C MET A 493 2.97 -12.45 19.37
N LEU A 494 1.79 -12.78 19.89
CA LEU A 494 0.53 -12.37 19.28
C LEU A 494 0.42 -10.85 19.17
N ARG A 495 0.79 -10.11 20.22
CA ARG A 495 0.83 -8.64 20.18
C ARG A 495 1.72 -8.12 19.06
N ASN A 496 2.92 -8.69 18.89
CA ASN A 496 3.85 -8.27 17.84
C ASN A 496 3.33 -8.60 16.45
N LEU A 497 2.75 -9.78 16.23
CA LEU A 497 2.15 -10.17 14.95
C LEU A 497 0.95 -9.28 14.60
N LEU A 498 0.09 -8.97 15.58
CA LEU A 498 -1.12 -8.18 15.39
C LEU A 498 -0.84 -6.68 15.17
N LEU A 499 0.22 -6.16 15.77
CA LEU A 499 0.63 -4.76 15.67
C LEU A 499 1.80 -4.53 14.70
N GLU A 500 2.30 -5.59 14.04
CA GLU A 500 3.45 -5.58 13.14
C GLU A 500 4.69 -4.92 13.77
N ARG A 501 5.02 -5.35 15.00
CA ARG A 501 6.14 -4.81 15.79
C ARG A 501 7.32 -5.77 15.81
N GLY A 502 8.52 -5.21 15.90
CA GLY A 502 9.74 -6.01 16.14
C GLY A 502 10.46 -6.50 14.90
N GLY A 503 9.97 -6.17 13.69
CA GLY A 503 10.65 -6.49 12.43
C GLY A 503 9.72 -6.52 11.23
N GLU A 504 10.32 -6.67 10.04
CA GLU A 504 9.60 -6.79 8.77
C GLU A 504 9.12 -8.22 8.49
N ASP A 505 9.89 -9.22 8.95
CA ASP A 505 9.57 -10.63 8.77
C ASP A 505 9.07 -11.29 10.06
N LEU A 506 8.43 -12.44 9.89
CA LEU A 506 7.83 -13.23 10.96
C LEU A 506 8.85 -13.60 12.05
N GLU A 507 10.06 -14.00 11.66
CA GLU A 507 11.09 -14.48 12.58
C GLU A 507 11.55 -13.35 13.50
N GLN A 508 11.77 -12.16 12.95
CA GLN A 508 12.11 -10.95 13.71
C GLN A 508 11.01 -10.55 14.70
N GLN A 509 9.74 -10.59 14.28
CA GLN A 509 8.61 -10.23 15.14
C GLN A 509 8.47 -11.17 16.35
N LEU A 510 8.67 -12.48 16.13
CA LEU A 510 8.70 -13.48 17.20
C LEU A 510 9.91 -13.31 18.11
N ALA A 511 11.11 -13.12 17.54
CA ALA A 511 12.34 -12.90 18.30
C ALA A 511 12.28 -11.63 19.15
N ALA A 512 11.63 -10.57 18.66
CA ALA A 512 11.43 -9.34 19.42
C ALA A 512 10.53 -9.55 20.65
N ALA A 513 9.51 -10.41 20.57
CA ALA A 513 8.65 -10.73 21.71
C ALA A 513 9.43 -11.47 22.82
N VAL A 514 10.25 -12.44 22.42
CA VAL A 514 11.15 -13.16 23.32
C VAL A 514 12.16 -12.20 23.97
N ASN A 515 12.77 -11.32 23.18
CA ASN A 515 13.72 -10.34 23.69
C ASN A 515 13.07 -9.35 24.67
N GLU A 516 11.81 -8.94 24.44
CA GLU A 516 11.06 -8.07 25.36
C GLU A 516 10.85 -8.73 26.73
N ALA A 517 10.50 -10.03 26.77
CA ALA A 517 10.42 -10.78 28.02
C ALA A 517 11.80 -11.01 28.65
N ARG A 518 12.81 -11.36 27.84
CA ARG A 518 14.18 -11.61 28.31
C ARG A 518 14.78 -10.37 28.95
N LEU A 519 14.69 -9.21 28.30
CA LEU A 519 15.20 -7.95 28.85
C LEU A 519 14.57 -7.58 30.20
N PHE A 520 13.32 -8.00 30.41
CA PHE A 520 12.60 -7.70 31.63
C PHE A 520 13.00 -8.63 32.79
N TYR A 521 13.20 -9.92 32.55
CA TYR A 521 13.48 -10.91 33.61
C TYR A 521 14.95 -11.34 33.72
N MET A 522 15.79 -11.03 32.74
CA MET A 522 17.22 -11.36 32.76
C MET A 522 17.93 -10.48 33.78
N GLN A 523 18.69 -11.13 34.65
CA GLN A 523 19.61 -10.44 35.55
C GLN A 523 20.94 -10.27 34.82
N GLU A 524 21.40 -9.03 34.69
CA GLU A 524 22.75 -8.75 34.20
C GLU A 524 23.78 -9.07 35.28
N ASP A 525 24.90 -9.67 34.90
CA ASP A 525 26.03 -9.87 35.80
C ASP A 525 26.60 -8.49 36.19
N GLU A 526 26.68 -8.20 37.50
CA GLU A 526 27.23 -6.94 38.04
C GLU A 526 28.73 -6.73 37.74
N GLU A 527 29.39 -7.68 37.06
CA GLU A 527 30.80 -7.64 36.70
C GLU A 527 31.07 -6.55 35.67
N GLY A 528 31.75 -5.48 36.09
CA GLY A 528 32.18 -4.39 35.22
C GLY A 528 31.27 -3.16 35.23
N MET A 529 30.15 -3.20 35.95
CA MET A 529 29.28 -2.03 36.16
C MET A 529 29.86 -1.06 37.20
N SER A 530 29.62 0.24 37.02
CA SER A 530 29.85 1.25 38.04
C SER A 530 28.88 1.11 39.23
N GLU A 531 29.24 1.65 40.40
CA GLU A 531 28.36 1.61 41.58
C GLU A 531 27.03 2.36 41.36
N GLU A 532 27.02 3.40 40.53
CA GLU A 532 25.79 4.12 40.15
C GLU A 532 24.87 3.25 39.28
N GLU A 533 25.42 2.50 38.31
CA GLU A 533 24.66 1.57 37.47
C GLU A 533 24.10 0.40 38.29
N LYS A 534 24.87 -0.12 39.25
CA LYS A 534 24.39 -1.16 40.17
C LYS A 534 23.24 -0.67 41.05
N GLU A 535 23.29 0.58 41.52
CA GLU A 535 22.19 1.16 42.31
C GLU A 535 20.94 1.34 41.45
N MET A 536 21.06 1.89 40.23
CA MET A 536 19.94 2.05 39.31
C MET A 536 19.30 0.70 38.93
N ASN A 537 20.12 -0.33 38.66
CA ASN A 537 19.64 -1.67 38.36
C ASN A 537 18.92 -2.30 39.56
N ARG A 538 19.42 -2.08 40.79
CA ARG A 538 18.76 -2.55 42.02
C ARG A 538 17.43 -1.86 42.27
N GLU A 539 17.39 -0.52 42.13
CA GLU A 539 16.15 0.26 42.26
C GLU A 539 15.11 -0.15 41.22
N ALA A 540 15.51 -0.37 39.96
CA ALA A 540 14.63 -0.88 38.92
C ALA A 540 14.10 -2.29 39.23
N LEU A 541 14.96 -3.18 39.72
CA LEU A 541 14.57 -4.54 40.10
C LEU A 541 13.62 -4.57 41.30
N GLU A 542 13.84 -3.71 42.31
CA GLU A 542 12.93 -3.54 43.44
C GLU A 542 11.57 -3.01 42.98
N ALA A 543 11.53 -2.03 42.06
CA ALA A 543 10.29 -1.51 41.48
C ALA A 543 9.49 -2.56 40.69
N HIS A 544 10.19 -3.41 39.91
CA HIS A 544 9.54 -4.51 39.20
C HIS A 544 8.99 -5.58 40.16
N ARG A 545 9.73 -5.92 41.23
CA ARG A 545 9.24 -6.84 42.28
C ARG A 545 8.03 -6.31 43.04
N GLU A 546 7.93 -4.99 43.23
CA GLU A 546 6.76 -4.36 43.83
C GLU A 546 5.52 -4.48 42.93
N SER A 547 5.72 -4.35 41.61
CA SER A 547 4.65 -4.37 40.61
C SER A 547 4.22 -5.79 40.23
N ILE A 548 5.14 -6.76 40.24
CA ILE A 548 4.92 -8.14 39.81
C ILE A 548 5.34 -9.08 40.95
N ALA A 549 4.35 -9.56 41.69
CA ALA A 549 4.56 -10.36 42.90
C ALA A 549 5.33 -11.68 42.67
N ASP A 550 5.28 -12.23 41.45
CA ASP A 550 5.94 -13.46 41.04
C ASP A 550 7.17 -13.23 40.14
N TYR A 551 7.74 -12.02 40.14
CA TYR A 551 8.94 -11.68 39.36
C TYR A 551 10.09 -12.68 39.56
N ASP A 552 10.42 -13.01 40.81
CA ASP A 552 11.50 -13.95 41.14
C ASP A 552 11.20 -15.39 40.70
N GLU A 553 9.93 -15.73 40.52
CA GLU A 553 9.52 -17.01 39.93
C GLU A 553 9.80 -17.02 38.43
N MET A 554 9.51 -15.92 37.73
CA MET A 554 9.76 -15.79 36.29
C MET A 554 11.26 -15.79 35.98
N THR A 555 12.07 -15.05 36.74
CA THR A 555 13.52 -15.04 36.56
C THR A 555 14.13 -16.44 36.70
N ARG A 556 13.62 -17.27 37.63
CA ARG A 556 14.08 -18.65 37.78
C ARG A 556 13.61 -19.56 36.64
N ALA A 557 12.42 -19.32 36.11
CA ALA A 557 11.84 -20.12 35.03
C ALA A 557 12.44 -19.78 33.65
N LEU A 558 12.95 -18.56 33.45
CA LEU A 558 13.45 -18.08 32.16
C LEU A 558 14.45 -19.06 31.50
N PRO A 559 15.52 -19.55 32.17
CA PRO A 559 16.47 -20.46 31.55
C PRO A 559 15.88 -21.84 31.18
N GLU A 560 14.70 -22.19 31.70
CA GLU A 560 14.05 -23.49 31.49
C GLU A 560 13.17 -23.52 30.22
N LEU A 561 12.97 -22.38 29.54
CA LEU A 561 12.11 -22.28 28.35
C LEU A 561 12.76 -22.79 27.04
N GLY A 562 13.86 -23.53 27.13
CA GLY A 562 14.43 -24.29 26.01
C GLY A 562 14.67 -23.43 24.76
N HIS A 563 14.27 -23.95 23.59
CA HIS A 563 14.47 -23.31 22.30
C HIS A 563 13.54 -22.11 22.05
N ILE A 564 12.52 -21.88 22.88
CA ILE A 564 11.65 -20.70 22.76
C ILE A 564 12.46 -19.40 22.87
N LEU A 565 13.57 -19.43 23.63
CA LEU A 565 14.44 -18.28 23.80
C LEU A 565 15.34 -17.97 22.58
N ASP A 566 15.45 -18.90 21.63
CA ASP A 566 16.26 -18.74 20.41
C ASP A 566 15.45 -19.21 19.19
N ILE A 567 14.73 -18.25 18.59
CA ILE A 567 13.82 -18.50 17.47
C ILE A 567 14.55 -19.08 16.24
N THR A 568 15.80 -18.69 16.03
CA THR A 568 16.59 -19.18 14.89
C THR A 568 17.01 -20.63 15.13
N ALA A 569 17.51 -20.95 16.34
CA ALA A 569 17.80 -22.33 16.69
C ALA A 569 16.55 -23.22 16.63
N LEU A 570 15.39 -22.69 17.08
CA LEU A 570 14.11 -23.39 17.02
C LEU A 570 13.74 -23.79 15.59
N ARG A 571 13.88 -22.86 14.63
CA ARG A 571 13.56 -23.11 13.22
C ARG A 571 14.39 -24.25 12.63
N GLU A 572 15.65 -24.38 13.05
CA GLU A 572 16.60 -25.38 12.55
C GLU A 572 16.44 -26.78 13.17
N LEU A 573 15.54 -26.95 14.15
CA LEU A 573 15.30 -28.26 14.75
C LEU A 573 14.70 -29.24 13.76
N ASP A 574 15.22 -30.47 13.77
CA ASP A 574 14.56 -31.61 13.13
C ASP A 574 13.27 -31.97 13.89
N ASN A 575 12.21 -32.34 13.19
CA ASN A 575 10.93 -32.72 13.80
C ASN A 575 11.09 -33.81 14.89
N GLY A 576 11.99 -34.77 14.70
CA GLY A 576 12.28 -35.82 15.69
C GLY A 576 12.99 -35.36 16.98
N ALA A 577 13.45 -34.11 17.03
CA ALA A 577 14.07 -33.49 18.20
C ALA A 577 13.11 -32.58 18.99
N LEU A 578 11.87 -32.42 18.52
CA LEU A 578 10.85 -31.64 19.20
C LEU A 578 10.40 -32.33 20.50
N PRO A 579 10.08 -31.54 21.55
CA PRO A 579 9.55 -32.09 22.79
C PRO A 579 8.17 -32.72 22.56
N GLU A 580 7.84 -33.74 23.34
CA GLU A 580 6.48 -34.28 23.39
C GLU A 580 5.49 -33.14 23.75
N SER A 581 4.40 -33.03 23.00
CA SER A 581 3.36 -32.04 23.29
C SER A 581 2.57 -32.44 24.55
N GLY A 582 2.09 -31.45 25.30
CA GLY A 582 1.25 -31.69 26.49
C GLY A 582 1.53 -30.77 27.66
N ASP A 583 2.72 -30.17 27.76
CA ASP A 583 2.99 -29.04 28.66
C ASP A 583 3.01 -27.71 27.89
N ALA A 584 2.74 -26.60 28.58
CA ALA A 584 2.61 -25.29 27.93
C ALA A 584 3.83 -24.89 27.09
N ALA A 585 5.05 -25.08 27.61
CA ALA A 585 6.26 -24.68 26.89
C ALA A 585 6.51 -25.60 25.69
N GLY A 586 6.39 -26.92 25.86
CA GLY A 586 6.50 -27.86 24.74
C GLY A 586 5.44 -27.59 23.65
N THR A 587 4.21 -27.25 24.02
CA THR A 587 3.16 -26.88 23.08
C THR A 587 3.48 -25.57 22.34
N LEU A 588 3.99 -24.54 23.02
CA LEU A 588 4.39 -23.30 22.36
C LEU A 588 5.59 -23.51 21.42
N GLU A 589 6.60 -24.27 21.85
CA GLU A 589 7.78 -24.60 21.05
C GLU A 589 7.38 -25.30 19.74
N ASN A 590 6.53 -26.33 19.83
CA ASN A 590 5.99 -27.02 18.67
C ASN A 590 5.15 -26.10 17.77
N ALA A 591 4.34 -25.20 18.35
CA ALA A 591 3.50 -24.29 17.57
C ALA A 591 4.34 -23.31 16.75
N LEU A 592 5.39 -22.76 17.37
CA LEU A 592 6.34 -21.87 16.72
C LEU A 592 7.13 -22.58 15.64
N TRP A 593 7.58 -23.82 15.90
CA TRP A 593 8.25 -24.62 14.88
C TRP A 593 7.37 -24.85 13.65
N CYS A 594 6.08 -25.19 13.85
CA CYS A 594 5.12 -25.33 12.75
C CYS A 594 4.98 -24.04 11.95
N LEU A 595 4.86 -22.89 12.64
CA LEU A 595 4.69 -21.59 12.00
C LEU A 595 5.94 -21.16 11.21
N LEU A 596 7.15 -21.44 11.73
CA LEU A 596 8.42 -21.06 11.10
C LEU A 596 8.79 -21.95 9.90
N ASN A 597 8.28 -23.19 9.86
CA ASN A 597 8.59 -24.16 8.81
C ASN A 597 7.47 -24.34 7.77
N THR A 598 6.43 -23.51 7.80
CA THR A 598 5.32 -23.54 6.84
C THR A 598 5.07 -22.17 6.22
N THR A 599 4.32 -22.14 5.12
CA THR A 599 4.14 -20.91 4.32
C THR A 599 2.74 -20.33 4.37
N ASN A 600 1.78 -21.07 4.94
CA ASN A 600 0.39 -20.65 5.06
C ASN A 600 -0.29 -21.32 6.26
N TYR A 601 -1.46 -20.78 6.62
CA TYR A 601 -2.25 -21.24 7.76
C TYR A 601 -2.58 -22.74 7.68
N GLN A 602 -2.99 -23.23 6.51
CA GLN A 602 -3.42 -24.61 6.34
C GLN A 602 -2.27 -25.59 6.60
N GLU A 603 -1.09 -25.33 6.04
CA GLU A 603 0.12 -26.11 6.29
C GLU A 603 0.50 -26.10 7.77
N ALA A 604 0.54 -24.92 8.41
CA ALA A 604 0.90 -24.79 9.82
C ALA A 604 0.01 -25.64 10.73
N VAL A 605 -1.30 -25.59 10.51
CA VAL A 605 -2.27 -26.32 11.33
C VAL A 605 -2.26 -27.82 11.03
N ILE A 606 -2.05 -28.24 9.78
CA ILE A 606 -1.89 -29.66 9.43
C ILE A 606 -0.64 -30.23 10.10
N GLU A 607 0.47 -29.50 10.06
CA GLU A 607 1.73 -29.93 10.68
C GLU A 607 1.58 -30.05 12.21
N ALA A 608 0.93 -29.07 12.84
CA ALA A 608 0.59 -29.11 14.26
C ALA A 608 -0.29 -30.32 14.62
N PHE A 609 -1.28 -30.63 13.78
CA PHE A 609 -2.14 -31.78 13.96
C PHE A 609 -1.41 -33.12 13.73
N ALA A 610 -0.43 -33.13 12.82
CA ALA A 610 0.43 -34.27 12.53
C ALA A 610 1.37 -34.63 13.70
N ILE A 611 1.98 -33.61 14.32
CA ILE A 611 2.79 -33.77 15.54
C ILE A 611 1.92 -34.29 16.69
N GLY A 612 0.67 -33.82 16.76
CA GLY A 612 -0.35 -34.31 17.67
C GLY A 612 -0.50 -33.46 18.94
N GLY A 613 -1.67 -33.60 19.56
CA GLY A 613 -2.11 -32.76 20.67
C GLY A 613 -3.07 -31.68 20.18
N LYS A 614 -4.31 -31.70 20.67
CA LYS A 614 -5.34 -30.76 20.23
C LYS A 614 -5.15 -29.34 20.78
N GLY A 615 -4.40 -29.19 21.88
CA GLY A 615 -3.91 -27.91 22.37
C GLY A 615 -2.90 -27.26 21.41
N LEU A 616 -2.00 -28.06 20.82
CA LEU A 616 -1.04 -27.61 19.81
C LEU A 616 -1.75 -27.04 18.58
N ALA A 617 -2.73 -27.75 18.01
CA ALA A 617 -3.47 -27.24 16.85
C ALA A 617 -4.23 -25.93 17.14
N LEU A 618 -4.74 -25.75 18.38
CA LEU A 618 -5.36 -24.51 18.81
C LEU A 618 -4.35 -23.36 18.85
N VAL A 619 -3.23 -23.57 19.55
CA VAL A 619 -2.18 -22.54 19.73
C VAL A 619 -1.56 -22.18 18.39
N THR A 620 -1.23 -23.16 17.55
CA THR A 620 -0.75 -22.93 16.17
C THR A 620 -1.78 -22.20 15.33
N GLY A 621 -3.06 -22.57 15.42
CA GLY A 621 -4.14 -21.88 14.74
C GLY A 621 -4.27 -20.41 15.14
N ALA A 622 -4.05 -20.09 16.41
CA ALA A 622 -4.06 -18.71 16.91
C ALA A 622 -2.93 -17.86 16.28
N ILE A 623 -1.69 -18.34 16.38
CA ILE A 623 -0.51 -17.60 15.87
C ILE A 623 -0.47 -17.56 14.34
N ALA A 624 -0.83 -18.64 13.66
CA ALA A 624 -0.91 -18.68 12.20
C ALA A 624 -2.04 -17.79 11.68
N GLY A 625 -3.19 -17.76 12.38
CA GLY A 625 -4.28 -16.86 12.05
C GLY A 625 -3.90 -15.38 12.21
N ALA A 626 -3.14 -15.05 13.26
CA ALA A 626 -2.58 -13.71 13.44
C ALA A 626 -1.55 -13.35 12.36
N ALA A 627 -0.71 -14.30 11.97
CA ALA A 627 0.35 -14.10 10.98
C ALA A 627 -0.19 -13.95 9.55
N TYR A 628 -1.11 -14.84 9.14
CA TYR A 628 -1.60 -14.93 7.75
C TYR A 628 -2.95 -14.24 7.50
N ARG A 629 -3.63 -13.77 8.56
CA ARG A 629 -4.96 -13.13 8.55
C ARG A 629 -6.12 -14.08 8.32
N TYR A 630 -7.33 -13.59 8.60
CA TYR A 630 -8.59 -14.33 8.49
C TYR A 630 -8.81 -15.01 7.14
N GLU A 631 -8.47 -14.33 6.04
CA GLU A 631 -8.72 -14.82 4.68
C GLU A 631 -7.83 -16.01 4.28
N ALA A 632 -6.77 -16.27 5.04
CA ALA A 632 -5.89 -17.42 4.82
C ALA A 632 -6.48 -18.73 5.38
N ILE A 633 -7.51 -18.67 6.23
CA ILE A 633 -8.19 -19.86 6.75
C ILE A 633 -8.96 -20.52 5.59
N PRO A 634 -8.77 -21.83 5.34
CA PRO A 634 -9.49 -22.53 4.28
C PRO A 634 -11.00 -22.34 4.39
N LYS A 635 -11.63 -21.95 3.27
CA LYS A 635 -13.08 -21.76 3.20
C LYS A 635 -13.86 -23.01 3.60
N GLU A 636 -13.39 -24.18 3.15
CA GLU A 636 -14.00 -25.46 3.50
C GLU A 636 -14.01 -25.71 5.02
N TRP A 637 -12.96 -25.30 5.73
CA TRP A 637 -12.88 -25.47 7.19
C TRP A 637 -13.75 -24.45 7.93
N SER A 638 -13.70 -23.19 7.52
CA SER A 638 -14.53 -22.15 8.13
C SER A 638 -16.02 -22.34 7.85
N GLU A 639 -16.41 -22.81 6.66
CA GLU A 639 -17.80 -23.08 6.28
C GLU A 639 -18.40 -24.31 6.98
N ASN A 640 -17.59 -25.34 7.24
CA ASN A 640 -18.03 -26.55 7.92
C ASN A 640 -17.81 -26.52 9.44
N LEU A 641 -17.35 -25.39 10.00
CA LEU A 641 -17.20 -25.24 11.45
C LEU A 641 -18.57 -25.37 12.16
N PRO A 642 -18.73 -26.27 13.14
CA PRO A 642 -19.98 -26.38 13.89
C PRO A 642 -20.34 -25.04 14.56
N LYS A 643 -21.64 -24.68 14.63
CA LYS A 643 -22.10 -23.41 15.23
C LYS A 643 -21.33 -22.16 14.72
N ARG A 644 -20.83 -22.17 13.48
CA ARG A 644 -20.06 -21.09 12.85
C ARG A 644 -20.62 -19.70 13.13
N GLU A 645 -21.89 -19.44 12.81
CA GLU A 645 -22.49 -18.11 12.95
C GLU A 645 -22.45 -17.60 14.40
N TRP A 646 -22.63 -18.50 15.37
CA TRP A 646 -22.54 -18.16 16.79
C TRP A 646 -21.09 -17.84 17.20
N ALA A 647 -20.13 -18.68 16.77
CA ALA A 647 -18.71 -18.47 17.04
C ALA A 647 -18.22 -17.14 16.43
N GLU A 648 -18.52 -16.89 15.14
CA GLU A 648 -18.19 -15.65 14.45
C GLU A 648 -18.84 -14.43 15.12
N SER A 649 -20.11 -14.54 15.54
CA SER A 649 -20.79 -13.45 16.25
C SER A 649 -20.12 -13.13 17.59
N LEU A 650 -19.67 -14.13 18.33
CA LEU A 650 -19.01 -13.92 19.62
C LEU A 650 -17.63 -13.27 19.44
N CYS A 651 -16.84 -13.76 18.48
CA CYS A 651 -15.54 -13.17 18.11
C CYS A 651 -15.69 -11.73 17.60
N ALA A 652 -16.67 -11.46 16.74
CA ALA A 652 -16.95 -10.12 16.23
C ALA A 652 -17.42 -9.18 17.34
N GLY A 653 -18.22 -9.68 18.30
CA GLY A 653 -18.62 -8.93 19.49
C GLY A 653 -17.43 -8.48 20.32
N PHE A 654 -16.45 -9.37 20.50
CA PHE A 654 -15.20 -9.07 21.20
C PHE A 654 -14.35 -8.06 20.45
N GLN A 655 -14.09 -8.29 19.17
CA GLN A 655 -13.31 -7.39 18.34
C GLN A 655 -13.90 -5.97 18.36
N LYS A 656 -15.22 -5.84 18.20
CA LYS A 656 -15.91 -4.54 18.24
C LYS A 656 -15.82 -3.86 19.61
N ALA A 657 -15.90 -4.62 20.70
CA ALA A 657 -15.90 -4.07 22.05
C ALA A 657 -14.51 -3.64 22.53
N TRP A 658 -13.47 -4.35 22.10
CA TRP A 658 -12.13 -4.21 22.69
C TRP A 658 -11.07 -3.72 21.71
N ILE A 659 -11.19 -3.99 20.42
CA ILE A 659 -10.14 -3.75 19.42
C ILE A 659 -10.47 -2.56 18.51
N GLY A 660 -11.76 -2.41 18.15
CA GLY A 660 -12.31 -1.39 17.24
C GLY A 660 -12.11 0.06 17.64
#